data_AF-A0AAE1CMI5-F1
#
_entry.id   AF-A0AAE1CMI5-F1
#
_cell.length_a   1.000
_cell.length_b   1.000
_cell.length_c   1.000
_cell.angle_alpha   90.00
_cell.angle_beta   90.00
_cell.angle_gamma   90.00
#
_symmetry.space_group_name_H-M   'P 1'
#
loop_
_entity.id
_entity.type
_entity.pdbx_description
1 polymer ?
#
loop_
_entity_poly.entity_id
_entity_poly.type
_entity_poly.pdbx_seq_one_letter_code
_entity_poly.pdbx_strand_id
1 'polypeptide(L)'
;MAARVAVIGAGGSGVAATKVLADAGFSDIVCFERRDGLGGLWHFSDKPTQWQDEARLYRSTVISTSKEFTAFSDYPMPDHYPNFCHNKIVEEYFLDYARHFGVEKFIRYNQEVLSVRKHVSFESTGCWEIKSLDHKTGQEVSEIFGFALIAIGHHGDPNIPSFPGLNSFKGKTIHSKEFTDVFDFAGKRVCVIGIGNSGGDIAAELSKYSQVFLSTRRGAWIRRRLASTGMPWDYTFHSRFRWWIHSLVPRQISNYILKRQLSHFIDHDLYGLKSLSEPDSTHPTANDELPGRIACGMVRVKPNIERFTDTGVVFQDGSFEDNIDLVVFATGYRVDYPFLDKSVLGDIRENRLELYKHMWIPALAHQTLAFVGTVQPHGSPFPVAEMQARLAARVFKGDVKLPSEARMRHDFARHDAVIRRRYVHTARHTFQVDWLPYLDELATLIGCKPNLGRILLTDPVLCWSLVFGPGTPYQYRLDGPNSWPGARHAQLTVLERIRKPFATRPLPQIDSPGLPSLQAIGALTLLVCGLCYSLHSAYSRSFNIWKFIAAGPSHSFPFTIEMVSSSDALSSLKVLNIPPPLKVRGRPKGLNLTVAGKRKRGNTQAGKSSPEAFLCMVADKELVSQTLMRKNTCVYERMCQTK
;
A
#
# COMPACT_ATOMS: atom_id res chain seq x y z
N MET A 1 -25.18 6.99 33.27
CA MET A 1 -25.76 7.04 31.92
C MET A 1 -24.75 6.46 30.94
N ALA A 2 -25.19 5.68 29.95
CA ALA A 2 -24.29 5.26 28.87
C ALA A 2 -23.78 6.52 28.15
N ALA A 3 -22.46 6.65 27.98
CA ALA A 3 -21.88 7.84 27.38
C ALA A 3 -22.21 7.90 25.89
N ARG A 4 -22.76 9.05 25.47
CA ARG A 4 -23.17 9.34 24.11
C ARG A 4 -21.97 9.52 23.18
N VAL A 5 -22.03 8.99 21.96
CA VAL A 5 -20.90 8.99 21.01
C VAL A 5 -21.25 9.76 19.75
N ALA A 6 -20.41 10.72 19.37
CA ALA A 6 -20.47 11.38 18.08
C ALA A 6 -19.55 10.70 17.05
N VAL A 7 -20.02 10.55 15.82
CA VAL A 7 -19.21 10.19 14.65
C VAL A 7 -19.34 11.31 13.63
N ILE A 8 -18.23 11.86 13.14
CA ILE A 8 -18.24 13.00 12.23
C ILE A 8 -17.88 12.54 10.81
N GLY A 9 -18.88 12.56 9.92
CA GLY A 9 -18.84 12.06 8.55
C GLY A 9 -19.40 10.64 8.41
N ALA A 10 -20.22 10.41 7.38
CA ALA A 10 -20.80 9.11 7.01
C ALA A 10 -20.22 8.55 5.69
N GLY A 11 -18.92 8.78 5.47
CA GLY A 11 -18.15 8.01 4.49
C GLY A 11 -17.91 6.57 4.94
N GLY A 12 -17.18 5.77 4.14
CA GLY A 12 -16.87 4.37 4.49
C GLY A 12 -16.28 4.19 5.89
N SER A 13 -15.41 5.10 6.34
CA SER A 13 -14.87 5.10 7.71
C SER A 13 -15.94 5.34 8.78
N GLY A 14 -16.84 6.30 8.56
CA GLY A 14 -17.87 6.68 9.52
C GLY A 14 -18.99 5.65 9.63
N VAL A 15 -19.38 5.05 8.51
CA VAL A 15 -20.34 3.93 8.48
C VAL A 15 -19.78 2.73 9.25
N ALA A 16 -18.52 2.35 8.99
CA ALA A 16 -17.86 1.29 9.75
C ALA A 16 -17.75 1.62 11.24
N ALA A 17 -17.38 2.86 11.58
CA ALA A 17 -17.28 3.31 12.97
C ALA A 17 -18.62 3.24 13.71
N THR A 18 -19.70 3.71 13.08
CA THR A 18 -21.06 3.66 13.62
C THR A 18 -21.49 2.22 13.88
N LYS A 19 -21.23 1.32 12.92
CA LYS A 19 -21.50 -0.12 13.07
C LYS A 19 -20.75 -0.74 14.23
N VAL A 20 -19.45 -0.48 14.31
CA VAL A 20 -18.59 -1.02 15.37
C VAL A 20 -18.99 -0.51 16.77
N LEU A 21 -19.40 0.75 16.89
CA LEU A 21 -19.94 1.29 18.14
C LEU A 21 -21.24 0.58 18.54
N ALA A 22 -22.16 0.37 17.59
CA ALA A 22 -23.40 -0.36 17.83
C ALA A 22 -23.13 -1.80 18.27
N ASP A 23 -22.23 -2.51 17.59
CA ASP A 23 -21.76 -3.86 17.95
C ASP A 23 -21.12 -3.92 19.35
N ALA A 24 -20.47 -2.84 19.77
CA ALA A 24 -19.87 -2.74 21.10
C ALA A 24 -20.90 -2.41 22.21
N GLY A 25 -22.16 -2.17 21.85
CA GLY A 25 -23.25 -1.91 22.78
C GLY A 25 -23.44 -0.44 23.16
N PHE A 26 -22.89 0.50 22.40
CA PHE A 26 -23.24 1.92 22.55
C PHE A 26 -24.67 2.15 22.03
N SER A 27 -25.57 2.63 22.90
CA SER A 27 -26.99 2.79 22.57
C SER A 27 -27.35 4.19 22.08
N ASP A 28 -26.54 5.21 22.38
CA ASP A 28 -26.75 6.60 21.97
C ASP A 28 -25.58 7.06 21.09
N ILE A 29 -25.73 6.84 19.78
CA ILE A 29 -24.75 7.16 18.75
C ILE A 29 -25.38 8.19 17.81
N VAL A 30 -24.64 9.26 17.52
CA VAL A 30 -25.03 10.24 16.49
C VAL A 30 -23.92 10.35 15.47
N CYS A 31 -24.20 9.94 14.24
CA CYS A 31 -23.33 10.16 13.10
C CYS A 31 -23.81 11.41 12.34
N PHE A 32 -22.99 12.46 12.33
CA PHE A 32 -23.28 13.69 11.60
C PHE A 32 -22.77 13.58 10.17
N GLU A 33 -23.65 13.73 9.18
CA GLU A 33 -23.29 13.79 7.76
C GLU A 33 -23.78 15.10 7.17
N ARG A 34 -22.84 15.86 6.60
CA ARG A 34 -23.09 17.17 6.04
C ARG A 34 -23.93 17.10 4.76
N ARG A 35 -23.77 16.04 3.98
CA ARG A 35 -24.55 15.79 2.76
C ARG A 35 -25.91 15.18 3.05
N ASP A 36 -26.74 15.10 2.01
CA ASP A 36 -28.05 14.44 2.03
C ASP A 36 -28.00 12.91 1.83
N GLY A 37 -26.79 12.34 1.68
CA GLY A 37 -26.56 10.92 1.50
C GLY A 37 -25.22 10.44 2.05
N LEU A 38 -25.10 9.12 2.20
CA LEU A 38 -23.89 8.47 2.72
C LEU A 38 -22.87 8.16 1.61
N GLY A 39 -21.67 7.74 2.00
CA GLY A 39 -20.63 7.24 1.09
C GLY A 39 -19.43 8.16 0.96
N GLY A 40 -19.57 9.44 1.35
CA GLY A 40 -18.47 10.41 1.39
C GLY A 40 -17.79 10.55 0.03
N LEU A 41 -16.47 10.31 -0.04
CA LEU A 41 -15.72 10.34 -1.29
C LEU A 41 -16.34 9.47 -2.40
N TRP A 42 -16.90 8.31 -2.05
CA TRP A 42 -17.41 7.34 -3.03
C TRP A 42 -18.80 7.65 -3.55
N HIS A 43 -19.50 8.60 -2.95
CA HIS A 43 -20.73 9.16 -3.50
C HIS A 43 -20.38 10.14 -4.62
N PHE A 44 -20.58 9.70 -5.87
CA PHE A 44 -20.35 10.56 -7.04
C PHE A 44 -21.52 11.52 -7.24
N SER A 45 -21.21 12.80 -7.45
CA SER A 45 -22.19 13.84 -7.76
C SER A 45 -21.70 14.72 -8.89
N ASP A 46 -22.61 15.00 -9.82
CA ASP A 46 -22.41 15.95 -10.93
C ASP A 46 -22.59 17.41 -10.50
N LYS A 47 -23.11 17.67 -9.29
CA LYS A 47 -23.32 19.03 -8.77
C LYS A 47 -21.97 19.72 -8.50
N PRO A 48 -21.84 21.05 -8.63
CA PRO A 48 -20.63 21.78 -8.21
C PRO A 48 -20.30 21.57 -6.73
N THR A 49 -19.04 21.79 -6.35
CA THR A 49 -18.60 21.67 -4.95
C THR A 49 -19.37 22.66 -4.10
N GLN A 50 -19.98 22.18 -3.03
CA GLN A 50 -20.67 23.06 -2.07
C GLN A 50 -19.70 23.53 -0.98
N TRP A 51 -18.70 22.70 -0.65
CA TRP A 51 -17.71 23.02 0.38
C TRP A 51 -16.27 22.92 -0.12
N GLN A 52 -15.42 23.80 0.41
CA GLN A 52 -14.00 23.87 0.03
C GLN A 52 -13.24 22.58 0.37
N ASP A 53 -13.61 21.91 1.46
CA ASP A 53 -13.03 20.66 1.95
C ASP A 53 -13.79 19.42 1.47
N GLU A 54 -14.72 19.57 0.53
CA GLU A 54 -15.52 18.46 0.00
C GLU A 54 -14.66 17.50 -0.85
N ALA A 55 -14.60 16.22 -0.49
CA ALA A 55 -13.90 15.21 -1.28
C ALA A 55 -14.74 14.76 -2.49
N ARG A 56 -14.12 14.65 -3.67
CA ARG A 56 -14.80 14.33 -4.93
C ARG A 56 -14.05 13.31 -5.79
N LEU A 57 -14.82 12.63 -6.62
CA LEU A 57 -14.36 11.71 -7.66
C LEU A 57 -14.78 12.20 -9.04
N TYR A 58 -14.01 11.82 -10.05
CA TYR A 58 -14.43 11.87 -11.46
C TYR A 58 -15.22 10.62 -11.83
N ARG A 59 -16.09 10.74 -12.84
CA ARG A 59 -17.14 9.76 -13.15
C ARG A 59 -16.62 8.35 -13.32
N SER A 60 -15.46 8.21 -13.98
CA SER A 60 -14.85 6.94 -14.37
C SER A 60 -14.06 6.23 -13.24
N THR A 61 -14.01 6.80 -12.03
CA THR A 61 -13.12 6.30 -10.96
C THR A 61 -13.39 4.82 -10.65
N VAL A 62 -12.34 4.00 -10.71
CA VAL A 62 -12.31 2.60 -10.28
C VAL A 62 -11.32 2.44 -9.14
N ILE A 63 -11.71 1.75 -8.07
CA ILE A 63 -10.83 1.53 -6.92
C ILE A 63 -9.59 0.70 -7.30
N SER A 64 -8.44 1.01 -6.69
CA SER A 64 -7.17 0.36 -6.99
C SER A 64 -6.88 -0.91 -6.16
N THR A 65 -7.75 -1.23 -5.20
CA THR A 65 -7.71 -2.42 -4.34
C THR A 65 -8.83 -3.38 -4.69
N SER A 66 -8.57 -4.68 -4.61
CA SER A 66 -9.55 -5.68 -4.98
C SER A 66 -10.66 -5.79 -3.95
N LYS A 67 -11.81 -6.33 -4.36
CA LYS A 67 -13.02 -6.41 -3.53
C LYS A 67 -12.79 -7.13 -2.20
N GLU A 68 -11.95 -8.17 -2.18
CA GLU A 68 -11.64 -8.96 -0.97
C GLU A 68 -10.70 -8.23 0.00
N PHE A 69 -9.97 -7.20 -0.47
CA PHE A 69 -9.15 -6.32 0.37
C PHE A 69 -9.85 -5.00 0.68
N THR A 70 -10.93 -4.69 -0.03
CA THR A 70 -11.78 -3.51 0.17
C THR A 70 -12.91 -3.79 1.18
N ALA A 71 -13.43 -5.01 1.20
CA ALA A 71 -14.52 -5.45 2.07
C ALA A 71 -14.21 -5.28 3.56
N PHE A 72 -15.22 -4.91 4.35
CA PHE A 72 -15.19 -4.99 5.80
C PHE A 72 -15.07 -6.44 6.27
N SER A 73 -14.45 -6.61 7.45
CA SER A 73 -13.98 -7.91 7.93
C SER A 73 -15.08 -8.94 8.24
N ASP A 74 -16.34 -8.50 8.37
CA ASP A 74 -17.50 -9.35 8.62
C ASP A 74 -18.60 -9.21 7.55
N TYR A 75 -18.30 -8.57 6.42
CA TYR A 75 -19.25 -8.39 5.34
C TYR A 75 -18.55 -8.44 3.97
N PRO A 76 -18.25 -9.64 3.43
CA PRO A 76 -17.64 -9.77 2.11
C PRO A 76 -18.46 -9.04 1.03
N MET A 77 -17.79 -8.40 0.07
CA MET A 77 -18.50 -7.88 -1.11
C MET A 77 -19.15 -9.03 -1.90
N PRO A 78 -20.31 -8.82 -2.56
CA PRO A 78 -20.98 -9.84 -3.35
C PRO A 78 -20.06 -10.56 -4.36
N ASP A 79 -20.29 -11.85 -4.55
CA ASP A 79 -19.44 -12.72 -5.37
C ASP A 79 -19.43 -12.31 -6.85
N HIS A 80 -20.53 -11.77 -7.37
CA HIS A 80 -20.67 -11.28 -8.73
C HIS A 80 -20.02 -9.92 -8.96
N TYR A 81 -19.65 -9.17 -7.91
CA TYR A 81 -18.96 -7.89 -8.09
C TYR A 81 -17.59 -8.09 -8.76
N PRO A 82 -17.18 -7.15 -9.64
CA PRO A 82 -15.85 -7.19 -10.24
C PRO A 82 -14.78 -7.04 -9.17
N ASN A 83 -13.58 -7.57 -9.42
CA ASN A 83 -12.48 -7.46 -8.45
C ASN A 83 -12.10 -6.01 -8.19
N PHE A 84 -12.06 -5.14 -9.21
CA PHE A 84 -11.84 -3.70 -9.03
C PHE A 84 -13.15 -2.99 -9.37
N CYS A 85 -13.79 -2.43 -8.35
CA CYS A 85 -15.12 -1.86 -8.44
C CYS A 85 -15.10 -0.42 -8.95
N HIS A 86 -16.03 -0.09 -9.85
CA HIS A 86 -16.38 1.29 -10.16
C HIS A 86 -16.93 2.00 -8.92
N ASN A 87 -16.78 3.33 -8.82
CA ASN A 87 -17.22 4.10 -7.65
C ASN A 87 -18.66 3.79 -7.19
N LYS A 88 -19.61 3.73 -8.13
CA LYS A 88 -21.01 3.33 -7.89
C LYS A 88 -21.18 2.00 -7.16
N ILE A 89 -20.38 0.99 -7.52
CA ILE A 89 -20.44 -0.34 -6.88
C ILE A 89 -19.88 -0.28 -5.45
N VAL A 90 -18.86 0.55 -5.21
CA VAL A 90 -18.31 0.78 -3.87
C VAL A 90 -19.32 1.54 -2.99
N GLU A 91 -19.98 2.55 -3.54
CA GLU A 91 -21.06 3.28 -2.87
C GLU A 91 -22.24 2.36 -2.52
N GLU A 92 -22.69 1.54 -3.49
CA GLU A 92 -23.75 0.55 -3.28
C GLU A 92 -23.40 -0.42 -2.16
N TYR A 93 -22.14 -0.87 -2.08
CA TYR A 93 -21.68 -1.71 -0.98
C TYR A 93 -21.75 -1.00 0.38
N PHE A 94 -21.45 0.30 0.46
CA PHE A 94 -21.60 1.05 1.72
C PHE A 94 -23.06 1.26 2.11
N LEU A 95 -23.93 1.52 1.13
CA LEU A 95 -25.38 1.61 1.35
C LEU A 95 -25.93 0.27 1.85
N ASP A 96 -25.55 -0.83 1.20
CA ASP A 96 -25.97 -2.18 1.57
C ASP A 96 -25.45 -2.58 2.96
N TYR A 97 -24.17 -2.30 3.27
CA TYR A 97 -23.61 -2.48 4.60
C TYR A 97 -24.38 -1.67 5.66
N ALA A 98 -24.71 -0.42 5.35
CA ALA A 98 -25.42 0.45 6.28
C ALA A 98 -26.83 -0.07 6.61
N ARG A 99 -27.54 -0.57 5.60
CA ARG A 99 -28.88 -1.18 5.74
C ARG A 99 -28.81 -2.53 6.45
N HIS A 100 -27.89 -3.40 6.05
CA HIS A 100 -27.72 -4.74 6.62
C HIS A 100 -27.54 -4.72 8.13
N PHE A 101 -26.71 -3.79 8.63
CA PHE A 101 -26.47 -3.63 10.07
C PHE A 101 -27.40 -2.60 10.75
N GLY A 102 -28.35 -2.01 10.01
CA GLY A 102 -29.32 -1.06 10.54
C GLY A 102 -28.70 0.20 11.14
N VAL A 103 -27.58 0.68 10.59
CA VAL A 103 -26.84 1.84 11.12
C VAL A 103 -27.34 3.18 10.59
N GLU A 104 -28.15 3.17 9.51
CA GLU A 104 -28.75 4.38 8.94
C GLU A 104 -29.54 5.20 9.98
N LYS A 105 -30.17 4.53 10.96
CA LYS A 105 -30.91 5.17 12.05
C LYS A 105 -30.08 6.09 12.96
N PHE A 106 -28.75 5.92 12.96
CA PHE A 106 -27.84 6.77 13.75
C PHE A 106 -27.35 7.98 12.95
N ILE A 107 -27.59 8.02 11.64
CA ILE A 107 -27.05 9.05 10.75
C ILE A 107 -28.04 10.21 10.64
N ARG A 108 -27.56 11.41 10.96
CA ARG A 108 -28.28 12.67 10.72
C ARG A 108 -27.68 13.34 9.50
N TYR A 109 -28.38 13.23 8.37
CA TYR A 109 -28.02 13.89 7.12
C TYR A 109 -28.28 15.40 7.17
N ASN A 110 -27.62 16.14 6.29
CA ASN A 110 -27.67 17.60 6.22
C ASN A 110 -27.24 18.30 7.52
N GLN A 111 -26.46 17.62 8.36
CA GLN A 111 -25.93 18.17 9.61
C GLN A 111 -24.42 18.37 9.49
N GLU A 112 -24.01 19.62 9.33
CA GLU A 112 -22.60 20.01 9.33
C GLU A 112 -22.10 20.20 10.75
N VAL A 113 -20.99 19.58 11.13
CA VAL A 113 -20.32 19.92 12.39
C VAL A 113 -19.48 21.17 12.19
N LEU A 114 -19.87 22.26 12.85
CA LEU A 114 -19.18 23.55 12.80
C LEU A 114 -18.04 23.64 13.81
N SER A 115 -18.21 23.04 14.99
CA SER A 115 -17.13 23.02 15.99
C SER A 115 -17.18 21.83 16.94
N VAL A 116 -16.02 21.33 17.32
CA VAL A 116 -15.78 20.33 18.37
C VAL A 116 -14.85 20.95 19.39
N ARG A 117 -15.34 21.15 20.62
CA ARG A 117 -14.61 21.82 21.70
C ARG A 117 -14.62 20.97 22.95
N LYS A 118 -13.60 21.13 23.79
CA LYS A 118 -13.64 20.61 25.16
C LYS A 118 -14.82 21.28 25.88
N HIS A 119 -15.70 20.49 26.49
CA HIS A 119 -16.76 21.04 27.34
C HIS A 119 -16.14 21.73 28.57
N VAL A 120 -16.86 22.64 29.22
CA VAL A 120 -16.41 23.32 30.46
C VAL A 120 -16.00 22.33 31.56
N SER A 121 -16.62 21.15 31.61
CA SER A 121 -16.29 20.06 32.54
C SER A 121 -15.28 19.04 31.99
N PHE A 122 -14.58 19.32 30.89
CA PHE A 122 -13.72 18.33 30.23
C PHE A 122 -12.68 17.73 31.17
N GLU A 123 -12.05 18.51 32.04
CA GLU A 123 -11.01 18.01 32.94
C GLU A 123 -11.53 16.96 33.93
N SER A 124 -12.81 17.01 34.33
CA SER A 124 -13.42 16.01 35.22
C SER A 124 -14.20 14.91 34.48
N THR A 125 -14.65 15.16 33.25
CA THR A 125 -15.60 14.27 32.54
C THR A 125 -15.11 13.73 31.20
N GLY A 126 -14.11 14.35 30.59
CA GLY A 126 -13.66 14.05 29.23
C GLY A 126 -14.67 14.35 28.12
N CYS A 127 -15.75 15.10 28.40
CA CYS A 127 -16.84 15.35 27.47
C CYS A 127 -16.58 16.48 26.47
N TRP A 128 -17.16 16.36 25.29
CA TRP A 128 -17.04 17.29 24.18
C TRP A 128 -18.35 18.05 23.97
N GLU A 129 -18.24 19.34 23.67
CA GLU A 129 -19.34 20.12 23.10
C GLU A 129 -19.19 20.11 21.57
N ILE A 130 -20.23 19.67 20.88
CA ILE A 130 -20.27 19.63 19.41
C ILE A 130 -21.40 20.53 18.95
N LYS A 131 -21.04 21.53 18.14
CA LYS A 131 -21.98 22.45 17.50
C LYS A 131 -22.20 22.00 16.06
N SER A 132 -23.45 21.77 15.68
CA SER A 132 -23.84 21.42 14.31
C SER A 132 -24.84 22.40 13.71
N LEU A 133 -24.85 22.51 12.39
CA LEU A 133 -25.80 23.27 11.58
C LEU A 133 -26.66 22.30 10.76
N ASP A 134 -27.97 22.43 10.86
CA ASP A 134 -28.92 21.77 9.98
C ASP A 134 -29.10 22.60 8.70
N HIS A 135 -28.61 22.11 7.56
CA HIS A 135 -28.77 22.80 6.28
C HIS A 135 -30.21 22.88 5.77
N LYS A 136 -31.14 22.07 6.29
CA LYS A 136 -32.57 22.14 5.91
C LYS A 136 -33.32 23.23 6.66
N THR A 137 -33.02 23.42 7.94
CA THR A 137 -33.74 24.37 8.82
C THR A 137 -32.97 25.66 9.06
N GLY A 138 -31.65 25.66 8.83
CA GLY A 138 -30.74 26.75 9.20
C GLY A 138 -30.46 26.83 10.69
N GLN A 139 -30.92 25.86 11.49
CA GLN A 139 -30.76 25.87 12.93
C GLN A 139 -29.38 25.35 13.35
N GLU A 140 -28.73 26.08 14.25
CA GLU A 140 -27.54 25.61 14.95
C GLU A 140 -27.91 24.98 16.29
N VAL A 141 -27.33 23.83 16.61
CA VAL A 141 -27.55 23.10 17.86
C VAL A 141 -26.20 22.73 18.46
N SER A 142 -26.05 22.94 19.77
CA SER A 142 -24.90 22.45 20.54
C SER A 142 -25.33 21.29 21.42
N GLU A 143 -24.62 20.17 21.34
CA GLU A 143 -24.89 18.96 22.10
C GLU A 143 -23.62 18.46 22.79
N ILE A 144 -23.79 17.79 23.94
CA ILE A 144 -22.68 17.23 24.72
C ILE A 144 -22.54 15.73 24.41
N PHE A 145 -21.30 15.31 24.19
CA PHE A 145 -20.92 13.93 23.89
C PHE A 145 -19.83 13.45 24.84
N GLY A 146 -19.94 12.21 25.31
CA GLY A 146 -18.88 11.60 26.11
C GLY A 146 -17.68 11.19 25.25
N PHE A 147 -17.93 10.85 23.99
CA PHE A 147 -16.91 10.40 23.04
C PHE A 147 -17.12 10.96 21.64
N ALA A 148 -16.04 11.11 20.87
CA ALA A 148 -16.08 11.57 19.48
C ALA A 148 -15.14 10.78 18.56
N LEU A 149 -15.62 10.40 17.38
CA LEU A 149 -14.83 9.82 16.29
C LEU A 149 -14.81 10.76 15.09
N ILE A 150 -13.61 11.14 14.65
CA ILE A 150 -13.40 12.00 13.48
C ILE A 150 -13.19 11.11 12.25
N ALA A 151 -14.17 11.08 11.33
CA ALA A 151 -14.20 10.17 10.18
C ALA A 151 -14.40 10.89 8.83
N ILE A 152 -13.94 12.14 8.72
CA ILE A 152 -14.17 13.02 7.56
C ILE A 152 -13.30 12.71 6.33
N GLY A 153 -12.28 11.86 6.47
CA GLY A 153 -11.28 11.62 5.43
C GLY A 153 -10.25 12.76 5.31
N HIS A 154 -9.51 12.81 4.19
CA HIS A 154 -8.37 13.72 4.04
C HIS A 154 -8.06 14.11 2.57
N HIS A 155 -9.02 13.91 1.66
CA HIS A 155 -8.89 14.18 0.21
C HIS A 155 -9.82 15.33 -0.24
N GLY A 156 -10.00 16.32 0.63
CA GLY A 156 -10.99 17.38 0.48
C GLY A 156 -10.43 18.72 0.01
N ASP A 157 -9.44 19.24 0.74
CA ASP A 157 -8.86 20.57 0.50
C ASP A 157 -7.73 20.50 -0.56
N PRO A 158 -7.88 21.12 -1.75
CA PRO A 158 -6.92 21.01 -2.84
C PRO A 158 -5.59 21.70 -2.51
N ASN A 159 -4.47 21.03 -2.88
CA ASN A 159 -3.14 21.61 -2.77
C ASN A 159 -2.70 22.18 -4.13
N ILE A 160 -2.90 23.48 -4.36
CA ILE A 160 -2.52 24.15 -5.61
C ILE A 160 -1.20 24.90 -5.41
N PRO A 161 -0.08 24.46 -6.03
CA PRO A 161 1.19 25.16 -5.95
C PRO A 161 1.22 26.43 -6.82
N SER A 162 2.05 27.39 -6.45
CA SER A 162 2.30 28.57 -7.27
C SER A 162 3.33 28.28 -8.36
N PHE A 163 3.14 28.89 -9.54
CA PHE A 163 4.09 28.86 -10.65
C PHE A 163 4.25 30.26 -11.25
N PRO A 164 5.46 30.66 -11.67
CA PRO A 164 5.66 31.91 -12.39
C PRO A 164 4.79 31.96 -13.66
N GLY A 165 4.13 33.10 -13.92
CA GLY A 165 3.27 33.31 -15.09
C GLY A 165 1.89 32.65 -15.01
N LEU A 166 1.56 31.89 -13.96
CA LEU A 166 0.27 31.19 -13.88
C LEU A 166 -0.92 32.18 -13.90
N ASN A 167 -0.78 33.35 -13.27
CA ASN A 167 -1.82 34.37 -13.22
C ASN A 167 -2.09 35.04 -14.59
N SER A 168 -1.16 34.95 -15.55
CA SER A 168 -1.32 35.50 -16.90
C SER A 168 -1.73 34.46 -17.93
N PHE A 169 -1.79 33.18 -17.55
CA PHE A 169 -2.22 32.10 -18.43
C PHE A 169 -3.71 32.25 -18.78
N LYS A 170 -4.03 32.28 -20.07
CA LYS A 170 -5.39 32.55 -20.59
C LYS A 170 -6.26 31.29 -20.70
N GLY A 171 -5.66 30.10 -20.66
CA GLY A 171 -6.38 28.83 -20.67
C GLY A 171 -7.07 28.55 -19.33
N LYS A 172 -7.92 27.52 -19.31
CA LYS A 172 -8.62 27.10 -18.09
C LYS A 172 -7.63 26.40 -17.14
N THR A 173 -7.74 26.66 -15.84
CA THR A 173 -7.00 25.91 -14.83
C THR A 173 -7.98 25.31 -13.82
N ILE A 174 -7.75 24.06 -13.43
CA ILE A 174 -8.58 23.35 -12.44
C ILE A 174 -7.70 22.48 -11.56
N HIS A 175 -8.12 22.21 -10.32
CA HIS A 175 -7.58 21.09 -9.55
C HIS A 175 -8.24 19.78 -9.98
N SER A 176 -7.56 18.64 -9.77
CA SER A 176 -8.12 17.30 -10.02
C SER A 176 -9.44 17.02 -9.29
N LYS A 177 -9.74 17.76 -8.22
CA LYS A 177 -11.03 17.74 -7.49
C LYS A 177 -12.22 18.23 -8.34
N GLU A 178 -11.97 19.16 -9.24
CA GLU A 178 -12.98 19.78 -10.10
C GLU A 178 -13.15 19.04 -11.43
N PHE A 179 -12.26 18.10 -11.75
CA PHE A 179 -12.39 17.25 -12.91
C PHE A 179 -13.52 16.23 -12.69
N THR A 180 -14.49 16.18 -13.60
CA THR A 180 -15.64 15.27 -13.53
C THR A 180 -15.69 14.31 -14.71
N ASP A 181 -15.46 14.82 -15.93
CA ASP A 181 -15.60 14.09 -17.19
C ASP A 181 -14.70 14.70 -18.29
N VAL A 182 -14.56 14.00 -19.42
CA VAL A 182 -13.68 14.35 -20.53
C VAL A 182 -14.32 15.22 -21.61
N PHE A 183 -15.65 15.22 -21.73
CA PHE A 183 -16.35 15.73 -22.92
C PHE A 183 -16.08 17.22 -23.20
N ASP A 184 -15.90 18.03 -22.16
CA ASP A 184 -15.60 19.47 -22.30
C ASP A 184 -14.21 19.75 -22.90
N PHE A 185 -13.38 18.71 -23.07
CA PHE A 185 -11.98 18.84 -23.42
C PHE A 185 -11.57 18.08 -24.69
N ALA A 186 -12.52 17.49 -25.42
CA ALA A 186 -12.24 16.83 -26.70
C ALA A 186 -11.57 17.78 -27.70
N GLY A 187 -10.54 17.31 -28.40
CA GLY A 187 -9.75 18.06 -29.37
C GLY A 187 -8.77 19.08 -28.76
N LYS A 188 -8.79 19.29 -27.43
CA LYS A 188 -7.94 20.27 -26.76
C LYS A 188 -6.52 19.76 -26.49
N ARG A 189 -5.64 20.68 -26.11
CA ARG A 189 -4.30 20.40 -25.59
C ARG A 189 -4.29 20.62 -24.08
N VAL A 190 -3.95 19.58 -23.33
CA VAL A 190 -4.05 19.58 -21.87
C VAL A 190 -2.71 19.34 -21.22
N CYS A 191 -2.37 20.14 -20.20
CA CYS A 191 -1.24 19.89 -19.31
C CYS A 191 -1.74 19.37 -17.95
N VAL A 192 -1.38 18.13 -17.59
CA VAL A 192 -1.67 17.53 -16.28
C VAL A 192 -0.41 17.59 -15.42
N ILE A 193 -0.51 18.18 -14.23
CA ILE A 193 0.62 18.40 -13.32
C ILE A 193 0.53 17.43 -12.15
N GLY A 194 1.54 16.57 -12.04
CA GLY A 194 1.62 15.55 -11.00
C GLY A 194 1.18 14.18 -11.50
N ILE A 195 1.90 13.15 -11.06
CA ILE A 195 1.72 11.76 -11.49
C ILE A 195 1.27 10.86 -10.33
N GLY A 196 0.42 11.38 -9.45
CA GLY A 196 -0.34 10.54 -8.51
C GLY A 196 -1.39 9.69 -9.24
N ASN A 197 -2.18 8.91 -8.50
CA ASN A 197 -3.27 8.12 -9.10
C ASN A 197 -4.22 9.00 -9.93
N SER A 198 -4.69 10.12 -9.36
CA SER A 198 -5.54 11.07 -10.10
C SER A 198 -4.84 11.65 -11.34
N GLY A 199 -3.56 11.97 -11.27
CA GLY A 199 -2.83 12.52 -12.41
C GLY A 199 -2.67 11.51 -13.55
N GLY A 200 -2.36 10.25 -13.22
CA GLY A 200 -2.28 9.17 -14.20
C GLY A 200 -3.63 8.85 -14.82
N ASP A 201 -4.68 8.74 -14.01
CA ASP A 201 -6.04 8.40 -14.45
C ASP A 201 -6.61 9.50 -15.36
N ILE A 202 -6.57 10.77 -14.91
CA ILE A 202 -7.04 11.92 -15.70
C ILE A 202 -6.26 12.05 -17.01
N ALA A 203 -4.93 11.89 -16.96
CA ALA A 203 -4.11 11.95 -18.17
C ALA A 203 -4.47 10.83 -19.15
N ALA A 204 -4.63 9.60 -18.68
CA ALA A 204 -5.00 8.47 -19.52
C ALA A 204 -6.42 8.64 -20.11
N GLU A 205 -7.36 9.16 -19.32
CA GLU A 205 -8.74 9.37 -19.74
C GLU A 205 -8.87 10.48 -20.79
N LEU A 206 -8.31 11.66 -20.52
CA LEU A 206 -8.31 12.79 -21.46
C LEU A 206 -7.59 12.45 -22.76
N SER A 207 -6.53 11.63 -22.70
CA SER A 207 -5.75 11.25 -23.88
C SER A 207 -6.54 10.44 -24.92
N LYS A 208 -7.73 9.96 -24.58
CA LYS A 208 -8.65 9.31 -25.53
C LYS A 208 -9.23 10.30 -26.54
N TYR A 209 -9.30 11.59 -26.19
CA TYR A 209 -9.95 12.63 -27.00
C TYR A 209 -9.09 13.88 -27.23
N SER A 210 -7.93 13.97 -26.58
CA SER A 210 -7.13 15.21 -26.48
C SER A 210 -5.63 14.89 -26.49
N GLN A 211 -4.79 15.86 -26.89
CA GLN A 211 -3.34 15.72 -26.70
C GLN A 211 -3.00 16.07 -25.25
N VAL A 212 -2.36 15.16 -24.52
CA VAL A 212 -2.02 15.36 -23.10
C VAL A 212 -0.51 15.45 -22.90
N PHE A 213 -0.10 16.41 -22.07
CA PHE A 213 1.25 16.56 -21.53
C PHE A 213 1.21 16.26 -20.03
N LEU A 214 1.91 15.21 -19.60
CA LEU A 214 1.93 14.79 -18.20
C LEU A 214 3.23 15.26 -17.55
N SER A 215 3.16 16.35 -16.79
CA SER A 215 4.30 16.95 -16.11
C SER A 215 4.58 16.25 -14.77
N THR A 216 5.82 15.81 -14.59
CA THR A 216 6.29 15.26 -13.32
C THR A 216 7.69 15.77 -12.96
N ARG A 217 7.84 16.18 -11.69
CA ARG A 217 9.14 16.61 -11.14
C ARG A 217 10.05 15.49 -10.68
N ARG A 218 9.53 14.27 -10.48
CA ARG A 218 10.27 13.18 -9.82
C ARG A 218 10.13 11.83 -10.52
N GLY A 219 9.34 11.73 -11.59
CA GLY A 219 8.88 10.44 -12.11
C GLY A 219 8.00 9.68 -11.12
N ALA A 220 7.56 8.49 -11.48
CA ALA A 220 6.83 7.59 -10.60
C ALA A 220 6.92 6.14 -11.07
N TRP A 221 6.96 5.23 -10.11
CA TRP A 221 6.81 3.81 -10.38
C TRP A 221 5.34 3.50 -10.70
N ILE A 222 5.08 3.14 -11.95
CA ILE A 222 3.75 2.70 -12.40
C ILE A 222 3.56 1.21 -12.15
N ARG A 223 2.41 0.84 -11.60
CA ARG A 223 1.98 -0.54 -11.34
C ARG A 223 0.61 -0.81 -12.00
N ARG A 224 0.37 -2.04 -12.44
CA ARG A 224 -0.97 -2.52 -12.83
C ARG A 224 -1.83 -2.90 -11.62
N ARG A 225 -3.14 -2.92 -11.80
CA ARG A 225 -4.07 -3.54 -10.83
C ARG A 225 -3.96 -5.08 -10.86
N LEU A 226 -3.62 -5.63 -12.02
CA LEU A 226 -3.41 -7.07 -12.21
C LEU A 226 -1.92 -7.41 -12.17
N ALA A 227 -1.58 -8.47 -11.45
CA ALA A 227 -0.28 -9.12 -11.53
C ALA A 227 -0.09 -9.78 -12.91
N SER A 228 1.12 -10.27 -13.20
CA SER A 228 1.45 -10.93 -14.49
C SER A 228 0.54 -12.13 -14.80
N THR A 229 0.00 -12.77 -13.76
CA THR A 229 -0.89 -13.94 -13.83
C THR A 229 -2.36 -13.57 -14.09
N GLY A 230 -2.70 -12.28 -14.12
CA GLY A 230 -4.09 -11.80 -14.19
C GLY A 230 -4.82 -11.79 -12.83
N MET A 231 -4.16 -12.19 -11.74
CA MET A 231 -4.72 -12.06 -10.39
C MET A 231 -4.61 -10.62 -9.87
N PRO A 232 -5.49 -10.18 -8.97
CA PRO A 232 -5.33 -8.89 -8.29
C PRO A 232 -3.98 -8.76 -7.59
N TRP A 233 -3.35 -7.58 -7.70
CA TRP A 233 -2.01 -7.36 -7.16
C TRP A 233 -1.95 -7.60 -5.64
N ASP A 234 -2.95 -7.13 -4.89
CA ASP A 234 -3.03 -7.22 -3.43
C ASP A 234 -3.22 -8.67 -2.95
N TYR A 235 -4.01 -9.48 -3.65
CA TYR A 235 -4.11 -10.92 -3.41
C TYR A 235 -2.73 -11.62 -3.46
N THR A 236 -1.90 -11.25 -4.44
CA THR A 236 -0.56 -11.85 -4.59
C THR A 236 0.49 -11.22 -3.68
N PHE A 237 0.31 -9.95 -3.30
CA PHE A 237 1.31 -9.16 -2.58
C PHE A 237 1.16 -9.28 -1.06
N HIS A 238 -0.06 -9.26 -0.53
CA HIS A 238 -0.32 -9.30 0.90
C HIS A 238 -0.47 -10.73 1.40
N SER A 239 0.64 -11.34 1.80
CA SER A 239 0.68 -12.65 2.47
C SER A 239 1.60 -12.56 3.68
N ARG A 240 1.26 -13.25 4.77
CA ARG A 240 2.10 -13.29 5.99
C ARG A 240 3.46 -13.89 5.71
N PHE A 241 3.51 -14.97 4.93
CA PHE A 241 4.77 -15.61 4.52
C PHE A 241 5.63 -14.68 3.66
N ARG A 242 5.03 -14.03 2.66
CA ARG A 242 5.76 -13.07 1.80
C ARG A 242 6.28 -11.88 2.62
N TRP A 243 5.47 -11.38 3.55
CA TRP A 243 5.90 -10.32 4.47
C TRP A 243 7.05 -10.77 5.36
N TRP A 244 6.98 -11.99 5.91
CA TRP A 244 8.07 -12.56 6.71
C TRP A 244 9.38 -12.65 5.91
N ILE A 245 9.34 -13.18 4.68
CA ILE A 245 10.51 -13.18 3.79
C ILE A 245 11.01 -11.74 3.57
N HIS A 246 10.11 -10.82 3.22
CA HIS A 246 10.48 -9.43 2.97
C HIS A 246 11.14 -8.75 4.18
N SER A 247 10.74 -9.11 5.40
CA SER A 247 11.33 -8.59 6.64
C SER A 247 12.75 -9.11 6.92
N LEU A 248 13.12 -10.26 6.35
CA LEU A 248 14.45 -10.86 6.48
C LEU A 248 15.40 -10.39 5.37
N VAL A 249 14.86 -9.97 4.22
CA VAL A 249 15.65 -9.56 3.05
C VAL A 249 16.09 -8.09 3.20
N PRO A 250 17.38 -7.78 2.99
CA PRO A 250 17.86 -6.40 2.98
C PRO A 250 17.08 -5.51 2.00
N ARG A 251 16.77 -4.29 2.43
CA ARG A 251 15.95 -3.32 1.66
C ARG A 251 16.44 -3.12 0.22
N GLN A 252 17.75 -3.15 -0.02
CA GLN A 252 18.36 -3.01 -1.35
C GLN A 252 17.94 -4.15 -2.30
N ILE A 253 17.92 -5.38 -1.78
CA ILE A 253 17.51 -6.57 -2.55
C ILE A 253 16.00 -6.52 -2.79
N SER A 254 15.21 -6.19 -1.75
CA SER A 254 13.75 -6.04 -1.89
C SER A 254 13.38 -4.99 -2.94
N ASN A 255 14.04 -3.84 -2.93
CA ASN A 255 13.84 -2.81 -3.95
C ASN A 255 14.33 -3.23 -5.33
N TYR A 256 15.46 -3.96 -5.44
CA TYR A 256 15.91 -4.51 -6.72
C TYR A 256 14.86 -5.44 -7.34
N ILE A 257 14.31 -6.36 -6.54
CA ILE A 257 13.24 -7.27 -6.97
C ILE A 257 11.99 -6.47 -7.38
N LEU A 258 11.56 -5.51 -6.55
CA LEU A 258 10.38 -4.71 -6.83
C LEU A 258 10.54 -3.84 -8.09
N LYS A 259 11.71 -3.21 -8.29
CA LYS A 259 12.05 -2.49 -9.53
C LYS A 259 11.92 -3.42 -10.72
N ARG A 260 12.53 -4.61 -10.67
CA ARG A 260 12.46 -5.58 -11.77
C ARG A 260 11.02 -5.99 -12.07
N GLN A 261 10.21 -6.26 -11.05
CA GLN A 261 8.78 -6.59 -11.21
C GLN A 261 8.00 -5.44 -11.88
N LEU A 262 8.24 -4.20 -11.47
CA LEU A 262 7.61 -3.03 -12.08
C LEU A 262 8.11 -2.78 -13.51
N SER A 263 9.40 -2.97 -13.76
CA SER A 263 10.02 -2.82 -15.08
C SER A 263 9.59 -3.91 -16.07
N HIS A 264 9.12 -5.06 -15.59
CA HIS A 264 8.49 -6.08 -16.46
C HIS A 264 7.18 -5.61 -17.08
N PHE A 265 6.48 -4.66 -16.45
CA PHE A 265 5.31 -4.03 -17.06
C PHE A 265 5.73 -2.94 -18.05
N ILE A 266 6.55 -2.00 -17.60
CA ILE A 266 6.95 -0.84 -18.39
C ILE A 266 8.39 -0.49 -18.05
N ASP A 267 9.22 -0.27 -19.07
CA ASP A 267 10.55 0.30 -18.89
C ASP A 267 10.43 1.79 -18.52
N HIS A 268 10.50 2.10 -17.22
CA HIS A 268 10.34 3.47 -16.73
C HIS A 268 11.41 4.43 -17.28
N ASP A 269 12.59 3.95 -17.65
CA ASP A 269 13.64 4.79 -18.23
C ASP A 269 13.27 5.19 -19.66
N LEU A 270 12.91 4.19 -20.49
CA LEU A 270 12.50 4.40 -21.88
C LEU A 270 11.28 5.32 -22.00
N TYR A 271 10.34 5.22 -21.06
CA TYR A 271 9.09 5.98 -21.08
C TYR A 271 9.18 7.34 -20.36
N GLY A 272 10.36 7.74 -19.88
CA GLY A 272 10.55 9.02 -19.18
C GLY A 272 9.88 9.10 -17.81
N LEU A 273 9.60 7.96 -17.18
CA LEU A 273 8.89 7.84 -15.91
C LEU A 273 9.80 7.47 -14.73
N LYS A 274 11.08 7.20 -14.97
CA LYS A 274 12.05 6.79 -13.96
C LYS A 274 11.94 7.66 -12.72
N SER A 275 11.64 7.03 -11.59
CA SER A 275 11.55 7.76 -10.34
C SER A 275 12.94 8.13 -9.81
N LEU A 276 13.05 9.31 -9.21
CA LEU A 276 14.24 9.70 -8.42
C LEU A 276 14.38 8.92 -7.10
N SER A 277 13.41 8.07 -6.77
CA SER A 277 13.35 7.37 -5.49
C SER A 277 13.11 5.87 -5.68
N GLU A 278 13.46 5.09 -4.66
CA GLU A 278 13.22 3.65 -4.65
C GLU A 278 11.72 3.33 -4.68
N PRO A 279 11.29 2.19 -5.25
CA PRO A 279 9.88 1.82 -5.31
C PRO A 279 9.17 1.78 -3.95
N ASP A 280 9.86 1.36 -2.89
CA ASP A 280 9.29 1.31 -1.53
C ASP A 280 9.26 2.68 -0.81
N SER A 281 9.85 3.71 -1.43
CA SER A 281 9.92 5.09 -0.91
C SER A 281 8.76 5.98 -1.36
N THR A 282 7.90 5.49 -2.24
CA THR A 282 6.76 6.24 -2.77
C THR A 282 5.58 5.29 -2.95
N HIS A 283 4.36 5.79 -2.86
CA HIS A 283 3.22 5.00 -3.31
C HIS A 283 3.28 4.84 -4.84
N PRO A 284 3.38 3.61 -5.38
CA PRO A 284 3.33 3.41 -6.82
C PRO A 284 2.00 3.89 -7.38
N THR A 285 2.04 4.49 -8.57
CA THR A 285 0.83 4.95 -9.26
C THR A 285 0.20 3.75 -9.95
N ALA A 286 -1.03 3.42 -9.56
CA ALA A 286 -1.77 2.28 -10.09
C ALA A 286 -2.56 2.71 -11.33
N ASN A 287 -2.06 2.37 -12.53
CA ASN A 287 -2.74 2.71 -13.77
C ASN A 287 -2.42 1.69 -14.87
N ASP A 288 -3.48 1.06 -15.41
CA ASP A 288 -3.36 0.01 -16.41
C ASP A 288 -3.25 0.54 -17.85
N GLU A 289 -3.72 1.78 -18.11
CA GLU A 289 -3.82 2.37 -19.45
C GLU A 289 -2.62 3.26 -19.82
N LEU A 290 -2.06 3.98 -18.85
CA LEU A 290 -1.09 5.07 -19.06
C LEU A 290 0.11 4.65 -19.92
N PRO A 291 0.76 3.49 -19.70
CA PRO A 291 1.84 3.01 -20.58
C PRO A 291 1.44 2.91 -22.05
N GLY A 292 0.25 2.37 -22.35
CA GLY A 292 -0.25 2.27 -23.71
C GLY A 292 -0.50 3.65 -24.33
N ARG A 293 -1.02 4.59 -23.54
CA ARG A 293 -1.25 5.98 -23.98
C ARG A 293 0.05 6.73 -24.29
N ILE A 294 1.10 6.49 -23.51
CA ILE A 294 2.43 7.05 -23.77
C ILE A 294 3.04 6.44 -25.03
N ALA A 295 2.99 5.11 -25.18
CA ALA A 295 3.50 4.42 -26.37
C ALA A 295 2.82 4.89 -27.67
N CYS A 296 1.55 5.31 -27.61
CA CYS A 296 0.82 5.87 -28.75
C CYS A 296 1.06 7.39 -28.96
N GLY A 297 1.88 8.04 -28.13
CA GLY A 297 2.13 9.49 -28.20
C GLY A 297 0.96 10.38 -27.74
N MET A 298 -0.15 9.79 -27.30
CA MET A 298 -1.35 10.49 -26.82
C MET A 298 -1.10 11.20 -25.49
N VAL A 299 -0.27 10.60 -24.63
CA VAL A 299 0.31 11.23 -23.44
C VAL A 299 1.80 11.43 -23.68
N ARG A 300 2.28 12.66 -23.56
CA ARG A 300 3.71 13.00 -23.61
C ARG A 300 4.18 13.37 -22.22
N VAL A 301 5.10 12.58 -21.66
CA VAL A 301 5.68 12.86 -20.36
C VAL A 301 6.62 14.06 -20.47
N LYS A 302 6.51 14.99 -19.53
CA LYS A 302 7.32 16.22 -19.47
C LYS A 302 7.96 16.37 -18.09
N PRO A 303 9.10 17.07 -17.97
CA PRO A 303 9.67 17.39 -16.68
C PRO A 303 8.79 18.43 -15.95
N ASN A 304 9.25 18.94 -14.82
CA ASN A 304 8.53 19.96 -14.07
C ASN A 304 8.37 21.24 -14.89
N ILE A 305 7.34 22.02 -14.56
CA ILE A 305 7.10 23.33 -15.16
C ILE A 305 8.12 24.33 -14.61
N GLU A 306 8.72 25.11 -15.51
CA GLU A 306 9.53 26.27 -15.16
C GLU A 306 8.64 27.51 -14.99
N ARG A 307 7.79 27.79 -15.99
CA ARG A 307 6.85 28.92 -15.99
C ARG A 307 5.73 28.73 -17.01
N PHE A 308 4.64 29.45 -16.80
CA PHE A 308 3.58 29.62 -17.79
C PHE A 308 3.84 30.84 -18.68
N THR A 309 3.32 30.80 -19.91
CA THR A 309 3.11 31.96 -20.78
C THR A 309 1.62 32.27 -20.85
N ASP A 310 1.22 33.28 -21.62
CA ASP A 310 -0.20 33.57 -21.86
C ASP A 310 -0.97 32.38 -22.46
N THR A 311 -0.32 31.55 -23.28
CA THR A 311 -0.95 30.50 -24.09
C THR A 311 -0.38 29.10 -23.86
N GLY A 312 0.71 28.96 -23.11
CA GLY A 312 1.45 27.71 -23.05
C GLY A 312 2.31 27.53 -21.80
N VAL A 313 3.15 26.50 -21.82
CA VAL A 313 3.96 26.05 -20.68
C VAL A 313 5.40 25.84 -21.11
N VAL A 314 6.33 26.46 -20.39
CA VAL A 314 7.78 26.21 -20.51
C VAL A 314 8.18 25.22 -19.42
N PHE A 315 8.86 24.16 -19.82
CA PHE A 315 9.34 23.11 -18.93
C PHE A 315 10.82 23.27 -18.59
N GLN A 316 11.27 22.66 -17.50
CA GLN A 316 12.65 22.79 -17.00
C GLN A 316 13.74 22.26 -17.94
N ASP A 317 13.39 21.48 -18.96
CA ASP A 317 14.32 21.06 -20.02
C ASP A 317 14.44 22.08 -21.17
N GLY A 318 13.79 23.23 -21.04
CA GLY A 318 13.69 24.26 -22.07
C GLY A 318 12.65 23.97 -23.16
N SER A 319 11.98 22.82 -23.12
CA SER A 319 10.89 22.55 -24.06
C SER A 319 9.68 23.44 -23.78
N PHE A 320 8.97 23.82 -24.84
CA PHE A 320 7.79 24.67 -24.77
C PHE A 320 6.62 23.99 -25.48
N GLU A 321 5.45 23.99 -24.84
CA GLU A 321 4.21 23.55 -25.47
C GLU A 321 3.23 24.72 -25.49
N ASP A 322 2.90 25.17 -26.69
CA ASP A 322 1.98 26.27 -26.93
C ASP A 322 0.52 25.80 -27.00
N ASN A 323 -0.40 26.76 -27.01
CA ASN A 323 -1.84 26.57 -27.18
C ASN A 323 -2.40 25.52 -26.21
N ILE A 324 -2.05 25.62 -24.92
CA ILE A 324 -2.61 24.77 -23.87
C ILE A 324 -3.95 25.36 -23.46
N ASP A 325 -5.02 24.60 -23.65
CA ASP A 325 -6.39 25.04 -23.34
C ASP A 325 -6.76 24.77 -21.89
N LEU A 326 -6.18 23.73 -21.28
CA LEU A 326 -6.47 23.28 -19.93
C LEU A 326 -5.20 22.89 -19.17
N VAL A 327 -5.11 23.34 -17.92
CA VAL A 327 -4.14 22.87 -16.93
C VAL A 327 -4.88 22.18 -15.80
N VAL A 328 -4.52 20.93 -15.50
CA VAL A 328 -5.08 20.15 -14.39
C VAL A 328 -4.01 19.97 -13.31
N PHE A 329 -4.23 20.55 -12.13
CA PHE A 329 -3.41 20.34 -10.96
C PHE A 329 -3.81 19.02 -10.26
N ALA A 330 -3.09 17.94 -10.55
CA ALA A 330 -3.19 16.66 -9.83
C ALA A 330 -2.16 16.58 -8.70
N THR A 331 -2.09 17.64 -7.90
CA THR A 331 -1.01 17.96 -6.94
C THR A 331 -1.32 17.55 -5.51
N GLY A 332 -2.42 16.81 -5.31
CA GLY A 332 -2.82 16.23 -4.03
C GLY A 332 -3.64 17.18 -3.17
N TYR A 333 -3.75 16.85 -1.89
CA TYR A 333 -4.64 17.52 -0.96
C TYR A 333 -3.90 17.93 0.32
N ARG A 334 -4.41 18.96 0.99
CA ARG A 334 -4.03 19.33 2.36
C ARG A 334 -4.93 18.60 3.35
N VAL A 335 -4.37 18.31 4.52
CA VAL A 335 -5.10 17.71 5.64
C VAL A 335 -5.34 18.80 6.68
N ASP A 336 -6.61 19.05 6.96
CA ASP A 336 -7.04 20.03 7.95
C ASP A 336 -8.33 19.57 8.65
N TYR A 337 -8.58 20.13 9.84
CA TYR A 337 -9.77 19.85 10.66
C TYR A 337 -10.31 21.17 11.23
N PRO A 338 -10.89 22.04 10.38
CA PRO A 338 -11.22 23.42 10.76
C PRO A 338 -12.27 23.54 11.87
N PHE A 339 -13.11 22.52 12.04
CA PHE A 339 -14.10 22.45 13.13
C PHE A 339 -13.47 22.03 14.47
N LEU A 340 -12.27 21.45 14.49
CA LEU A 340 -11.62 21.04 15.73
C LEU A 340 -10.86 22.23 16.31
N ASP A 341 -11.14 22.58 17.56
CA ASP A 341 -10.49 23.73 18.19
C ASP A 341 -8.95 23.60 18.19
N LYS A 342 -8.25 24.69 17.87
CA LYS A 342 -6.77 24.69 17.79
C LYS A 342 -6.11 24.31 19.11
N SER A 343 -6.77 24.52 20.25
CA SER A 343 -6.27 24.08 21.57
C SER A 343 -6.24 22.55 21.73
N VAL A 344 -6.92 21.81 20.85
CA VAL A 344 -7.00 20.34 20.88
C VAL A 344 -5.87 19.71 20.07
N LEU A 345 -5.70 20.13 18.81
CA LEU A 345 -4.79 19.48 17.86
C LEU A 345 -3.56 20.34 17.49
N GLY A 346 -3.59 21.65 17.78
CA GLY A 346 -2.58 22.60 17.31
C GLY A 346 -2.64 22.86 15.80
N ASP A 347 -1.67 23.61 15.28
CA ASP A 347 -1.56 23.87 13.85
C ASP A 347 -0.94 22.66 13.13
N ILE A 348 -1.60 22.21 12.05
CA ILE A 348 -1.10 21.12 11.20
C ILE A 348 -0.15 21.72 10.17
N ARG A 349 1.11 21.26 10.18
CA ARG A 349 2.12 21.67 9.20
C ARG A 349 2.46 20.50 8.30
N GLU A 350 2.48 20.75 7.00
CA GLU A 350 2.86 19.76 5.96
C GLU A 350 2.08 18.44 6.06
N ASN A 351 0.79 18.49 6.41
CA ASN A 351 -0.08 17.32 6.62
C ASN A 351 0.44 16.33 7.69
N ARG A 352 1.22 16.80 8.66
CA ARG A 352 1.79 15.97 9.72
C ARG A 352 1.02 16.18 11.02
N LEU A 353 0.48 15.09 11.55
CA LEU A 353 -0.26 15.06 12.80
C LEU A 353 0.45 14.15 13.80
N GLU A 354 0.66 14.64 15.02
CA GLU A 354 1.19 13.82 16.11
C GLU A 354 0.07 12.96 16.71
N LEU A 355 -0.18 11.81 16.08
CA LEU A 355 -1.22 10.87 16.51
C LEU A 355 -0.60 9.51 16.83
N TYR A 356 -0.82 9.03 18.06
CA TYR A 356 -0.49 7.65 18.42
C TYR A 356 -1.35 6.70 17.59
N LYS A 357 -0.68 5.81 16.86
CA LYS A 357 -1.30 4.89 15.89
C LYS A 357 -2.19 5.57 14.84
N HIS A 358 -1.94 6.84 14.48
CA HIS A 358 -2.80 7.62 13.57
C HIS A 358 -4.25 7.77 14.07
N MET A 359 -4.46 7.69 15.39
CA MET A 359 -5.79 7.73 16.01
C MET A 359 -5.89 8.71 17.18
N TRP A 360 -4.90 8.73 18.07
CA TRP A 360 -5.04 9.34 19.40
C TRP A 360 -4.11 10.54 19.58
N ILE A 361 -4.61 11.64 20.14
CA ILE A 361 -3.80 12.83 20.45
C ILE A 361 -3.08 12.59 21.78
N PRO A 362 -1.73 12.46 21.82
CA PRO A 362 -1.04 12.09 23.06
C PRO A 362 -1.23 13.08 24.21
N ALA A 363 -1.37 14.37 23.88
CA ALA A 363 -1.51 15.48 24.85
C ALA A 363 -2.90 15.58 25.51
N LEU A 364 -3.89 14.81 25.07
CA LEU A 364 -5.23 14.85 25.67
C LEU A 364 -5.23 14.16 27.04
N ALA A 365 -5.69 14.88 28.07
CA ALA A 365 -5.89 14.36 29.41
C ALA A 365 -6.86 13.17 29.43
N HIS A 366 -7.94 13.26 28.63
CA HIS A 366 -8.92 12.20 28.44
C HIS A 366 -8.90 11.71 26.99
N GLN A 367 -8.63 10.43 26.79
CA GLN A 367 -8.57 9.80 25.46
C GLN A 367 -9.98 9.43 24.96
N THR A 368 -10.84 10.45 24.87
CA THR A 368 -12.26 10.32 24.49
C THR A 368 -12.56 10.81 23.06
N LEU A 369 -11.52 11.21 22.31
CA LEU A 369 -11.61 11.58 20.90
C LEU A 369 -10.57 10.81 20.09
N ALA A 370 -11.00 10.19 18.97
CA ALA A 370 -10.11 9.46 18.07
C ALA A 370 -10.36 9.78 16.59
N PHE A 371 -9.29 9.73 15.80
CA PHE A 371 -9.33 9.81 14.34
C PHE A 371 -9.49 8.42 13.74
N VAL A 372 -10.37 8.29 12.74
CA VAL A 372 -10.65 7.05 12.03
C VAL A 372 -10.57 7.28 10.52
N GLY A 373 -9.66 6.56 9.86
CA GLY A 373 -9.40 6.68 8.42
C GLY A 373 -8.37 7.76 8.03
N THR A 374 -7.74 8.42 9.00
CA THR A 374 -6.60 9.35 8.76
C THR A 374 -5.30 8.56 8.58
N VAL A 375 -5.26 7.74 7.53
CA VAL A 375 -4.15 6.82 7.26
C VAL A 375 -4.05 6.50 5.77
N GLN A 376 -2.83 6.27 5.27
CA GLN A 376 -2.53 5.86 3.90
C GLN A 376 -1.86 4.47 3.91
N PRO A 377 -2.65 3.39 3.94
CA PRO A 377 -2.09 2.04 3.89
C PRO A 377 -1.58 1.69 2.48
N HIS A 378 -0.58 0.82 2.42
CA HIS A 378 -0.31 0.03 1.22
C HIS A 378 -1.40 -1.03 1.04
N GLY A 379 -2.63 -0.62 0.80
CA GLY A 379 -3.82 -1.47 0.80
C GLY A 379 -5.09 -0.59 0.84
N SER A 380 -6.23 -1.17 1.24
CA SER A 380 -7.48 -0.40 1.34
C SER A 380 -7.57 0.40 2.64
N PRO A 381 -8.09 1.63 2.65
CA PRO A 381 -8.32 2.35 3.90
C PRO A 381 -9.51 1.82 4.71
N PHE A 382 -10.52 1.17 4.11
CA PHE A 382 -11.77 0.86 4.84
C PHE A 382 -11.61 -0.21 5.92
N PRO A 383 -10.94 -1.35 5.68
CA PRO A 383 -10.73 -2.33 6.75
C PRO A 383 -9.78 -1.83 7.82
N VAL A 384 -8.88 -0.91 7.46
CA VAL A 384 -8.02 -0.23 8.43
C VAL A 384 -8.85 0.70 9.32
N ALA A 385 -9.75 1.50 8.74
CA ALA A 385 -10.68 2.35 9.47
C ALA A 385 -11.62 1.52 10.38
N GLU A 386 -12.11 0.37 9.91
CA GLU A 386 -12.89 -0.57 10.73
C GLU A 386 -12.10 -1.04 11.95
N MET A 387 -10.84 -1.44 11.77
CA MET A 387 -9.97 -1.85 12.87
C MET A 387 -9.64 -0.71 13.82
N GLN A 388 -9.43 0.52 13.31
CA GLN A 388 -9.29 1.71 14.15
C GLN A 388 -10.56 1.93 14.99
N ALA A 389 -11.75 1.85 14.40
CA ALA A 389 -13.00 1.96 15.13
C ALA A 389 -13.16 0.86 16.20
N ARG A 390 -12.75 -0.38 15.91
CA ARG A 390 -12.80 -1.49 16.90
C ARG A 390 -11.91 -1.22 18.10
N LEU A 391 -10.72 -0.68 17.88
CA LEU A 391 -9.85 -0.25 18.96
C LEU A 391 -10.47 0.91 19.74
N ALA A 392 -11.01 1.92 19.05
CA ALA A 392 -11.61 3.08 19.69
C ALA A 392 -12.82 2.70 20.58
N ALA A 393 -13.71 1.84 20.09
CA ALA A 393 -14.84 1.36 20.87
C ALA A 393 -14.40 0.65 22.16
N ARG A 394 -13.34 -0.17 22.11
CA ARG A 394 -12.79 -0.84 23.31
C ARG A 394 -12.12 0.12 24.28
N VAL A 395 -11.41 1.14 23.77
CA VAL A 395 -10.83 2.19 24.62
C VAL A 395 -11.93 2.99 25.31
N PHE A 396 -12.99 3.38 24.59
CA PHE A 396 -14.12 4.12 25.14
C PHE A 396 -14.90 3.31 26.20
N LYS A 397 -15.00 1.98 26.05
CA LYS A 397 -15.56 1.11 27.10
C LYS A 397 -14.63 0.88 28.29
N GLY A 398 -13.36 1.24 28.19
CA GLY A 398 -12.33 0.97 29.21
C GLY A 398 -11.75 -0.45 29.15
N ASP A 399 -12.14 -1.25 28.15
CA ASP A 399 -11.63 -2.61 27.92
C ASP A 399 -10.13 -2.61 27.53
N VAL A 400 -9.67 -1.52 26.89
CA VAL A 400 -8.29 -1.32 26.47
C VAL A 400 -7.79 0.00 27.05
N LYS A 401 -6.70 -0.05 27.81
CA LYS A 401 -6.03 1.14 28.32
C LYS A 401 -4.88 1.54 27.40
N LEU A 402 -4.92 2.77 26.92
CA LEU A 402 -3.82 3.36 26.16
C LEU A 402 -2.60 3.58 27.09
N PRO A 403 -1.37 3.56 26.54
CA PRO A 403 -0.18 3.81 27.34
C PRO A 403 -0.09 5.31 27.73
N SER A 404 0.86 5.64 28.60
CA SER A 404 1.09 7.04 29.01
C SER A 404 1.46 7.94 27.82
N GLU A 405 1.24 9.25 27.97
CA GLU A 405 1.59 10.27 26.97
C GLU A 405 3.04 10.10 26.47
N ALA A 406 4.00 9.97 27.39
CA ALA A 406 5.42 9.78 27.02
C ALA A 406 5.64 8.56 26.12
N ARG A 407 4.93 7.45 26.37
CA ARG A 407 5.01 6.24 25.53
C ARG A 407 4.32 6.43 24.19
N MET A 408 3.17 7.12 24.16
CA MET A 408 2.48 7.46 22.92
C MET A 408 3.34 8.34 22.00
N ARG A 409 3.97 9.38 22.56
CA ARG A 409 4.90 10.26 21.83
C ARG A 409 6.15 9.53 21.36
N HIS A 410 6.71 8.65 22.20
CA HIS A 410 7.86 7.83 21.82
C HIS A 410 7.52 6.89 20.65
N ASP A 411 6.35 6.24 20.68
CA ASP A 411 5.86 5.41 19.58
C ASP A 411 5.69 6.22 18.29
N PHE A 412 5.05 7.39 18.38
CA PHE A 412 4.93 8.31 17.24
C PHE A 412 6.30 8.68 16.68
N ALA A 413 7.23 9.16 17.51
CA ALA A 413 8.56 9.57 17.08
C ALA A 413 9.32 8.43 16.39
N ARG A 414 9.21 7.20 16.91
CA ARG A 414 9.78 6.00 16.30
C ARG A 414 9.16 5.71 14.93
N HIS A 415 7.83 5.67 14.84
CA HIS A 415 7.11 5.39 13.58
C HIS A 415 7.43 6.45 12.52
N ASP A 416 7.41 7.71 12.92
CA ASP A 416 7.69 8.85 12.07
C ASP A 416 9.15 8.88 11.60
N ALA A 417 10.12 8.48 12.43
CA ALA A 417 11.51 8.28 12.00
C ALA A 417 11.64 7.18 10.93
N VAL A 418 10.88 6.08 11.07
CA VAL A 418 10.82 5.01 10.05
C VAL A 418 10.23 5.53 8.75
N ILE A 419 9.11 6.26 8.80
CA ILE A 419 8.52 6.90 7.61
C ILE A 419 9.53 7.83 6.96
N ARG A 420 10.14 8.75 7.73
CA ARG A 420 11.12 9.73 7.21
C ARG A 420 12.34 9.08 6.58
N ARG A 421 12.79 7.92 7.08
CA ARG A 421 13.91 7.18 6.48
C ARG A 421 13.51 6.42 5.21
N ARG A 422 12.26 5.97 5.11
CA ARG A 422 11.76 5.15 4.00
C ARG A 422 11.21 6.01 2.87
N TYR A 423 10.30 6.94 3.14
CA TYR A 423 9.54 7.68 2.15
C TYR A 423 10.16 9.02 1.77
N VAL A 424 9.84 9.49 0.56
CA VAL A 424 10.25 10.81 0.09
C VAL A 424 9.57 11.90 0.92
N HIS A 425 10.35 12.83 1.44
CA HIS A 425 9.88 13.99 2.20
C HIS A 425 8.95 14.90 1.38
N THR A 426 7.65 14.66 1.52
CA THR A 426 6.58 15.46 0.90
C THR A 426 5.34 15.39 1.79
N ALA A 427 4.47 16.39 1.74
CA ALA A 427 3.20 16.42 2.47
C ALA A 427 2.23 15.27 2.11
N ARG A 428 2.50 14.50 1.05
CA ARG A 428 1.75 13.28 0.70
C ARG A 428 2.15 12.07 1.56
N HIS A 429 3.38 12.06 2.08
CA HIS A 429 3.99 10.89 2.72
C HIS A 429 4.18 11.07 4.24
N THR A 430 3.12 11.46 4.97
CA THR A 430 3.16 11.72 6.41
C THR A 430 2.43 10.71 7.30
N PHE A 431 1.54 9.87 6.75
CA PHE A 431 0.71 8.92 7.52
C PHE A 431 0.62 7.52 6.88
N GLN A 432 1.75 7.05 6.39
CA GLN A 432 1.91 5.76 5.70
C GLN A 432 1.95 4.59 6.68
N VAL A 433 1.27 3.52 6.30
CA VAL A 433 1.35 2.24 7.03
C VAL A 433 1.47 1.07 6.06
N ASP A 434 2.12 -0.01 6.51
CA ASP A 434 2.12 -1.29 5.81
C ASP A 434 0.89 -2.10 6.25
N TRP A 435 0.20 -2.73 5.29
CA TRP A 435 -1.10 -3.40 5.49
C TRP A 435 -1.15 -4.39 6.66
N LEU A 436 -0.45 -5.52 6.57
CA LEU A 436 -0.50 -6.56 7.61
C LEU A 436 0.11 -6.12 8.95
N PRO A 437 1.30 -5.46 9.01
CA PRO A 437 1.88 -5.04 10.27
C PRO A 437 0.98 -4.12 11.08
N TYR A 438 0.36 -3.13 10.43
CA TYR A 438 -0.50 -2.17 11.11
C TYR A 438 -1.82 -2.83 11.57
N LEU A 439 -2.44 -3.65 10.72
CA LEU A 439 -3.64 -4.40 11.11
C LEU A 439 -3.35 -5.38 12.26
N ASP A 440 -2.20 -6.07 12.26
CA ASP A 440 -1.78 -6.95 13.35
C ASP A 440 -1.49 -6.19 14.65
N GLU A 441 -0.94 -4.98 14.56
CA GLU A 441 -0.72 -4.12 15.72
C GLU A 441 -2.05 -3.71 16.36
N LEU A 442 -3.00 -3.22 15.57
CA LEU A 442 -4.35 -2.91 16.05
C LEU A 442 -5.05 -4.16 16.59
N ALA A 443 -4.95 -5.29 15.88
CA ALA A 443 -5.55 -6.56 16.31
C ALA A 443 -4.96 -7.09 17.61
N THR A 444 -3.69 -6.81 17.89
CA THR A 444 -3.06 -7.17 19.17
C THR A 444 -3.65 -6.36 20.30
N LEU A 445 -3.80 -5.04 20.11
CA LEU A 445 -4.43 -4.15 21.11
C LEU A 445 -5.91 -4.49 21.34
N ILE A 446 -6.62 -4.89 20.29
CA ILE A 446 -8.03 -5.32 20.36
C ILE A 446 -8.17 -6.71 21.01
N GLY A 447 -7.18 -7.58 20.86
CA GLY A 447 -7.23 -8.99 21.27
C GLY A 447 -7.88 -9.92 20.24
N CYS A 448 -7.81 -9.57 18.95
CA CYS A 448 -8.36 -10.37 17.83
C CYS A 448 -7.30 -10.83 16.82
N LYS A 449 -6.01 -10.66 17.11
CA LYS A 449 -4.93 -11.17 16.24
C LYS A 449 -4.95 -12.71 16.21
N PRO A 450 -5.01 -13.36 15.02
CA PRO A 450 -5.01 -14.82 14.94
C PRO A 450 -3.78 -15.45 15.59
N ASN A 451 -3.99 -16.41 16.49
CA ASN A 451 -2.91 -17.19 17.08
C ASN A 451 -2.56 -18.37 16.17
N LEU A 452 -1.59 -18.17 15.28
CA LEU A 452 -1.20 -19.15 14.27
C LEU A 452 -0.73 -20.49 14.86
N GLY A 453 -0.07 -20.49 16.02
CA GLY A 453 0.36 -21.72 16.70
C GLY A 453 -0.81 -22.57 17.17
N ARG A 454 -1.82 -21.92 17.79
CA ARG A 454 -3.07 -22.58 18.19
C ARG A 454 -3.86 -23.08 16.97
N ILE A 455 -3.97 -22.25 15.93
CA ILE A 455 -4.71 -22.59 14.71
C ILE A 455 -4.00 -23.74 13.96
N LEU A 456 -2.67 -23.81 13.96
CA LEU A 456 -1.94 -24.93 13.34
C LEU A 456 -2.36 -26.29 13.94
N LEU A 457 -2.58 -26.33 15.26
CA LEU A 457 -2.95 -27.56 15.98
C LEU A 457 -4.44 -27.91 15.85
N THR A 458 -5.31 -26.91 15.68
CA THR A 458 -6.77 -27.08 15.71
C THR A 458 -7.41 -27.08 14.32
N ASP A 459 -6.86 -26.32 13.39
CA ASP A 459 -7.33 -26.17 12.02
C ASP A 459 -6.15 -25.89 11.06
N PRO A 460 -5.38 -26.92 10.69
CA PRO A 460 -4.19 -26.76 9.86
C PRO A 460 -4.49 -26.20 8.47
N VAL A 461 -5.70 -26.43 7.93
CA VAL A 461 -6.14 -25.89 6.64
C VAL A 461 -6.28 -24.37 6.71
N LEU A 462 -6.94 -23.87 7.76
CA LEU A 462 -7.02 -22.43 8.00
C LEU A 462 -5.64 -21.84 8.28
N CYS A 463 -4.80 -22.50 9.09
CA CYS A 463 -3.44 -22.02 9.36
C CYS A 463 -2.63 -21.84 8.07
N TRP A 464 -2.66 -22.84 7.18
CA TRP A 464 -2.02 -22.77 5.87
C TRP A 464 -2.53 -21.58 5.05
N SER A 465 -3.85 -21.38 5.01
CA SER A 465 -4.45 -20.23 4.33
C SER A 465 -4.02 -18.89 4.92
N LEU A 466 -3.89 -18.77 6.24
CA LEU A 466 -3.47 -17.52 6.90
C LEU A 466 -1.99 -17.22 6.66
N VAL A 467 -1.13 -18.25 6.65
CA VAL A 467 0.31 -18.10 6.47
C VAL A 467 0.66 -17.82 5.00
N PHE A 468 0.18 -18.67 4.09
CA PHE A 468 0.59 -18.67 2.68
C PHE A 468 -0.42 -18.03 1.73
N GLY A 469 -1.68 -17.92 2.15
CA GLY A 469 -2.74 -17.28 1.38
C GLY A 469 -2.78 -15.76 1.54
N PRO A 470 -3.86 -15.13 1.06
CA PRO A 470 -4.04 -13.68 1.12
C PRO A 470 -4.39 -13.23 2.54
N GLY A 471 -3.72 -12.17 3.00
CA GLY A 471 -3.94 -11.52 4.27
C GLY A 471 -5.16 -10.60 4.27
N THR A 472 -6.35 -11.16 4.01
CA THR A 472 -7.62 -10.43 3.93
C THR A 472 -8.11 -9.95 5.30
N PRO A 473 -9.05 -8.97 5.37
CA PRO A 473 -9.61 -8.47 6.62
C PRO A 473 -10.32 -9.53 7.47
N TYR A 474 -10.92 -10.55 6.84
CA TYR A 474 -11.72 -11.58 7.51
C TYR A 474 -10.99 -12.30 8.65
N GLN A 475 -9.67 -12.44 8.55
CA GLN A 475 -8.86 -13.09 9.58
C GLN A 475 -8.98 -12.41 10.96
N TYR A 476 -9.27 -11.11 11.01
CA TYR A 476 -9.40 -10.35 12.27
C TYR A 476 -10.78 -10.51 12.94
N ARG A 477 -11.64 -11.38 12.39
CA ARG A 477 -12.92 -11.80 12.97
C ARG A 477 -12.96 -13.30 13.29
N LEU A 478 -11.85 -14.01 13.16
CA LEU A 478 -11.75 -15.44 13.53
C LEU A 478 -11.91 -15.65 15.04
N ASP A 479 -11.34 -14.74 15.82
CA ASP A 479 -11.26 -14.82 17.28
C ASP A 479 -11.38 -13.43 17.90
N GLY A 480 -11.58 -13.41 19.21
CA GLY A 480 -11.62 -12.17 20.00
C GLY A 480 -12.96 -11.44 19.94
N PRO A 481 -13.00 -10.18 20.41
CA PRO A 481 -14.23 -9.39 20.48
C PRO A 481 -14.89 -9.23 19.11
N ASN A 482 -16.21 -9.46 19.07
CA ASN A 482 -17.03 -9.37 17.86
C ASN A 482 -16.56 -10.33 16.75
N SER A 483 -16.13 -11.54 17.09
CA SER A 483 -15.85 -12.62 16.13
C SER A 483 -17.07 -12.91 15.24
N TRP A 484 -16.83 -13.31 13.99
CA TRP A 484 -17.88 -13.60 13.01
C TRP A 484 -17.84 -15.07 12.60
N PRO A 485 -18.93 -15.86 12.76
CA PRO A 485 -18.96 -17.28 12.39
C PRO A 485 -18.58 -17.55 10.93
N GLY A 486 -18.88 -16.61 10.02
CA GLY A 486 -18.54 -16.74 8.60
C GLY A 486 -17.06 -16.46 8.27
N ALA A 487 -16.25 -15.96 9.21
CA ALA A 487 -14.89 -15.49 8.95
C ALA A 487 -13.98 -16.59 8.38
N ARG A 488 -14.08 -17.81 8.94
CA ARG A 488 -13.32 -18.97 8.45
C ARG A 488 -13.68 -19.29 7.01
N HIS A 489 -14.98 -19.40 6.72
CA HIS A 489 -15.46 -19.72 5.37
C HIS A 489 -15.05 -18.63 4.38
N ALA A 490 -15.24 -17.35 4.74
CA ALA A 490 -14.83 -16.22 3.92
C ALA A 490 -13.32 -16.24 3.61
N GLN A 491 -12.48 -16.51 4.60
CA GLN A 491 -11.02 -16.59 4.43
C GLN A 491 -10.59 -17.73 3.48
N LEU A 492 -11.24 -18.90 3.55
CA LEU A 492 -10.89 -20.05 2.72
C LEU A 492 -11.38 -19.93 1.28
N THR A 493 -12.47 -19.20 1.04
CA THR A 493 -13.14 -19.09 -0.27
C THR A 493 -12.81 -17.78 -1.01
N VAL A 494 -11.81 -17.02 -0.57
CA VAL A 494 -11.35 -15.76 -1.21
C VAL A 494 -11.07 -15.98 -2.70
N LEU A 495 -10.37 -17.06 -3.06
CA LEU A 495 -10.02 -17.35 -4.45
C LEU A 495 -11.25 -17.64 -5.33
N GLU A 496 -12.28 -18.28 -4.76
CA GLU A 496 -13.52 -18.58 -5.48
C GLU A 496 -14.27 -17.30 -5.83
N ARG A 497 -14.43 -16.39 -4.85
CA ARG A 497 -15.08 -15.08 -5.09
C ARG A 497 -14.28 -14.17 -6.01
N ILE A 498 -12.95 -14.24 -6.02
CA ILE A 498 -12.11 -13.53 -7.00
C ILE A 498 -12.31 -14.08 -8.41
N ARG A 499 -12.46 -15.39 -8.56
CA ARG A 499 -12.65 -16.05 -9.87
C ARG A 499 -14.06 -15.87 -10.42
N LYS A 500 -15.06 -15.80 -9.56
CA LYS A 500 -16.48 -15.72 -9.93
C LYS A 500 -16.79 -14.67 -11.01
N PRO A 501 -16.37 -13.39 -10.92
CA PRO A 501 -16.67 -12.39 -11.94
C PRO A 501 -15.95 -12.63 -13.28
N PHE A 502 -14.92 -13.50 -13.32
CA PHE A 502 -14.26 -13.89 -14.57
C PHE A 502 -14.91 -15.12 -15.22
N ALA A 503 -15.71 -15.89 -14.48
CA ALA A 503 -16.35 -17.12 -14.95
C ALA A 503 -17.64 -16.84 -15.74
N THR A 504 -17.62 -15.84 -16.62
CA THR A 504 -18.78 -15.43 -17.44
C THR A 504 -18.90 -16.20 -18.75
N ARG A 505 -17.86 -16.94 -19.13
CA ARG A 505 -17.85 -17.84 -20.28
C ARG A 505 -17.26 -19.20 -19.86
N PRO A 506 -17.96 -20.32 -20.07
CA PRO A 506 -17.40 -21.64 -19.82
C PRO A 506 -16.24 -21.91 -20.79
N LEU A 507 -15.14 -22.45 -20.28
CA LEU A 507 -14.02 -22.92 -21.09
C LEU A 507 -14.21 -24.39 -21.45
N PRO A 508 -13.77 -24.84 -22.63
CA PRO A 508 -13.76 -26.27 -22.96
C PRO A 508 -12.94 -27.03 -21.91
N GLN A 509 -13.50 -28.11 -21.37
CA GLN A 509 -12.73 -29.05 -20.57
C GLN A 509 -11.84 -29.83 -21.53
N ILE A 510 -10.57 -29.44 -21.62
CA ILE A 510 -9.56 -30.26 -22.28
C ILE A 510 -9.11 -31.25 -21.22
N ASP A 511 -9.53 -32.51 -21.35
CA ASP A 511 -9.05 -33.64 -20.56
C ASP A 511 -7.55 -33.84 -20.83
N SER A 512 -6.73 -33.05 -20.12
CA SER A 512 -5.29 -33.26 -20.11
C SER A 512 -5.01 -34.37 -19.10
N PRO A 513 -4.37 -35.49 -19.48
CA PRO A 513 -3.94 -36.48 -18.50
C PRO A 513 -3.04 -35.78 -17.48
N GLY A 514 -3.48 -35.77 -16.23
CA GLY A 514 -2.83 -35.04 -15.16
C GLY A 514 -1.39 -35.53 -14.96
N LEU A 515 -0.42 -34.79 -15.48
CA LEU A 515 0.94 -34.87 -14.97
C LEU A 515 0.88 -34.47 -13.49
N PRO A 516 1.38 -35.29 -12.54
CA PRO A 516 1.46 -34.89 -11.14
C PRO A 516 2.18 -33.55 -11.09
N SER A 517 1.55 -32.56 -10.47
CA SER A 517 2.08 -31.20 -10.52
C SER A 517 3.51 -31.23 -9.99
N LEU A 518 4.45 -30.62 -10.73
CA LEU A 518 5.82 -30.42 -10.26
C LEU A 518 5.85 -29.71 -8.89
N GLN A 519 4.77 -29.02 -8.52
CA GLN A 519 4.52 -28.47 -7.20
C GLN A 519 4.23 -29.53 -6.14
N ALA A 520 3.47 -30.59 -6.43
CA ALA A 520 3.27 -31.72 -5.53
C ALA A 520 4.58 -32.50 -5.34
N ILE A 521 5.35 -32.70 -6.40
CA ILE A 521 6.68 -33.32 -6.32
C ILE A 521 7.62 -32.42 -5.51
N GLY A 522 7.67 -31.12 -5.79
CA GLY A 522 8.51 -30.16 -5.06
C GLY A 522 8.12 -29.98 -3.59
N ALA A 523 6.83 -29.99 -3.27
CA ALA A 523 6.32 -29.95 -1.90
C ALA A 523 6.68 -31.24 -1.15
N LEU A 524 6.54 -32.40 -1.79
CA LEU A 524 6.96 -33.69 -1.22
C LEU A 524 8.47 -33.69 -0.95
N THR A 525 9.28 -33.19 -1.89
CA THR A 525 10.74 -33.08 -1.71
C THR A 525 11.11 -32.15 -0.56
N LEU A 526 10.48 -30.97 -0.44
CA LEU A 526 10.74 -30.05 0.66
C LEU A 526 10.30 -30.62 2.02
N LEU A 527 9.20 -31.36 2.06
CA LEU A 527 8.68 -32.01 3.26
C LEU A 527 9.59 -33.18 3.69
N VAL A 528 10.09 -33.96 2.74
CA VAL A 528 11.11 -35.00 2.96
C VAL A 528 12.44 -34.38 3.43
N CYS A 529 12.91 -33.30 2.79
CA CYS A 529 14.12 -32.59 3.23
C CYS A 529 13.97 -32.01 4.64
N GLY A 530 12.80 -31.46 4.98
CA GLY A 530 12.48 -30.96 6.32
C GLY A 530 12.47 -32.08 7.36
N LEU A 531 11.82 -33.22 7.06
CA LEU A 531 11.85 -34.41 7.91
C LEU A 531 13.27 -34.94 8.10
N CYS A 532 14.05 -35.07 7.04
CA CYS A 532 15.46 -35.49 7.12
C CYS A 532 16.30 -34.53 7.96
N TYR A 533 16.09 -33.21 7.83
CA TYR A 533 16.79 -32.22 8.65
C TYR A 533 16.38 -32.29 10.12
N SER A 534 15.08 -32.43 10.41
CA SER A 534 14.58 -32.58 11.78
C SER A 534 15.06 -33.88 12.43
N LEU A 535 15.09 -34.98 11.69
CA LEU A 535 15.64 -36.26 12.13
C LEU A 535 17.15 -36.16 12.36
N HIS A 536 17.89 -35.49 11.47
CA HIS A 536 19.33 -35.24 11.66
C HIS A 536 19.61 -34.34 12.87
N SER A 537 18.83 -33.26 13.05
CA SER A 537 18.92 -32.35 14.20
C SER A 537 18.62 -33.07 15.52
N ALA A 538 17.58 -33.92 15.54
CA ALA A 538 17.26 -34.75 16.69
C ALA A 538 18.40 -35.75 17.00
N TYR A 539 18.96 -36.40 15.98
CA TYR A 539 20.10 -37.32 16.12
C TYR A 539 21.36 -36.62 16.65
N SER A 540 21.68 -35.42 16.14
CA SER A 540 22.81 -34.62 16.62
C SER A 540 22.62 -34.12 18.05
N ARG A 541 21.39 -33.81 18.48
CA ARG A 541 21.10 -33.46 19.88
C ARG A 541 21.24 -34.68 20.80
N SER A 542 20.80 -35.86 20.37
CA SER A 542 20.99 -37.11 21.12
C SER A 542 22.47 -37.49 21.25
N PHE A 543 23.31 -37.23 20.24
CA PHE A 543 24.75 -37.47 20.30
C PHE A 543 25.49 -36.53 21.28
N ASN A 544 25.01 -35.29 21.44
CA ASN A 544 25.57 -34.35 22.42
C ASN A 544 25.16 -34.66 23.87
N ILE A 545 24.01 -35.31 24.08
CA ILE A 545 23.57 -35.77 25.41
C ILE A 545 24.41 -36.97 25.89
N TRP A 546 24.85 -37.84 24.97
CA TRP A 546 25.76 -38.95 25.33
C TRP A 546 27.19 -38.51 25.65
N LYS A 547 27.66 -37.37 25.12
CA LYS A 547 28.95 -36.77 25.52
C LYS A 547 28.92 -36.13 26.91
N PHE A 548 27.74 -35.84 27.46
CA PHE A 548 27.59 -35.25 28.79
C PHE A 548 27.39 -36.28 29.92
N ILE A 549 27.12 -37.55 29.60
CA ILE A 549 26.86 -38.62 30.59
C ILE A 549 28.09 -39.52 30.80
N ALA A 550 29.12 -39.44 29.94
CA ALA A 550 30.32 -40.28 29.99
C ALA A 550 31.54 -39.67 30.72
N ALA A 551 31.33 -38.75 31.68
CA ALA A 551 32.43 -38.18 32.48
C ALA A 551 32.12 -38.28 33.99
N GLY A 552 32.42 -39.44 34.57
CA GLY A 552 32.60 -39.66 36.01
C GLY A 552 34.08 -39.91 36.35
N PRO A 553 34.52 -39.69 37.60
CA PRO A 553 35.88 -39.24 37.91
C PRO A 553 36.82 -40.37 38.36
N SER A 554 38.11 -40.33 37.99
CA SER A 554 39.25 -40.73 38.84
C SER A 554 40.63 -40.67 38.14
N HIS A 555 41.55 -39.98 38.84
CA HIS A 555 42.97 -40.34 39.08
C HIS A 555 44.03 -40.41 37.96
N SER A 556 44.79 -39.31 37.86
CA SER A 556 46.27 -39.17 38.03
C SER A 556 47.25 -40.18 37.41
N PHE A 557 48.10 -39.75 36.46
CA PHE A 557 49.54 -39.38 36.63
C PHE A 557 50.23 -39.15 35.25
N PRO A 558 51.48 -38.62 35.15
CA PRO A 558 51.76 -37.42 34.35
C PRO A 558 52.70 -37.66 33.16
N PHE A 559 52.66 -36.77 32.17
CA PHE A 559 53.86 -36.41 31.42
C PHE A 559 53.84 -34.90 31.12
N THR A 560 54.89 -34.26 31.62
CA THR A 560 55.30 -32.85 31.49
C THR A 560 56.14 -32.77 30.18
N ILE A 561 56.08 -31.77 29.30
CA ILE A 561 56.73 -30.44 29.42
C ILE A 561 56.52 -29.62 28.12
N GLU A 562 56.33 -28.31 28.34
CA GLU A 562 56.63 -27.08 27.56
C GLU A 562 55.99 -26.77 26.20
N MET A 563 55.16 -25.72 26.24
CA MET A 563 55.10 -24.70 25.21
C MET A 563 56.26 -23.70 25.37
N VAL A 564 56.95 -23.39 24.28
CA VAL A 564 57.80 -22.20 24.14
C VAL A 564 57.35 -21.41 22.92
N SER A 565 57.06 -20.14 23.14
CA SER A 565 56.93 -19.11 22.11
C SER A 565 58.30 -18.54 21.76
N SER A 566 58.57 -18.25 20.49
CA SER A 566 59.44 -17.12 20.13
C SER A 566 59.32 -16.72 18.66
N SER A 567 59.26 -15.42 18.45
CA SER A 567 59.65 -14.70 17.24
C SER A 567 61.17 -14.66 17.11
N ASP A 568 61.71 -14.85 15.90
CA ASP A 568 62.55 -13.88 15.17
C ASP A 568 63.56 -14.50 14.18
N ALA A 569 63.79 -13.70 13.12
CA ALA A 569 64.97 -13.58 12.26
C ALA A 569 65.15 -14.49 11.01
N LEU A 570 64.78 -13.89 9.87
CA LEU A 570 65.63 -13.54 8.72
C LEU A 570 66.66 -14.56 8.19
N SER A 571 66.50 -14.96 6.91
CA SER A 571 67.32 -14.43 5.80
C SER A 571 67.21 -15.28 4.51
N SER A 572 66.70 -14.67 3.44
CA SER A 572 67.31 -14.75 2.10
C SER A 572 66.63 -13.74 1.17
N LEU A 573 67.37 -12.69 0.84
CA LEU A 573 67.07 -11.69 -0.19
C LEU A 573 67.05 -12.31 -1.60
N LYS A 574 66.13 -11.86 -2.46
CA LYS A 574 66.49 -11.07 -3.66
C LYS A 574 65.27 -10.37 -4.27
N VAL A 575 65.37 -9.04 -4.30
CA VAL A 575 64.50 -8.07 -4.97
C VAL A 575 65.08 -7.75 -6.35
N LEU A 576 64.22 -7.49 -7.33
CA LEU A 576 64.47 -6.48 -8.37
C LEU A 576 63.12 -5.90 -8.89
N ASN A 577 63.05 -4.56 -8.84
CA ASN A 577 61.98 -3.63 -9.23
C ASN A 577 61.72 -3.64 -10.77
N ILE A 578 60.73 -2.96 -11.38
CA ILE A 578 60.54 -1.49 -11.65
C ILE A 578 59.25 -1.40 -12.60
N PRO A 579 58.56 -0.27 -12.93
CA PRO A 579 57.68 0.70 -12.21
C PRO A 579 56.30 0.99 -12.95
N PRO A 580 55.49 2.04 -12.63
CA PRO A 580 54.10 2.24 -13.11
C PRO A 580 53.95 3.21 -14.32
N PRO A 581 52.74 3.41 -14.91
CA PRO A 581 52.58 4.17 -16.15
C PRO A 581 52.34 5.67 -15.95
N LEU A 582 52.96 6.47 -16.83
CA LEU A 582 52.82 7.93 -16.98
C LEU A 582 51.74 8.31 -18.01
N LYS A 583 51.02 9.40 -17.74
CA LYS A 583 50.18 10.18 -18.66
C LYS A 583 51.04 10.93 -19.71
N VAL A 584 50.52 11.18 -20.92
CA VAL A 584 50.49 12.50 -21.63
C VAL A 584 49.58 12.43 -22.88
N ARG A 585 48.98 13.59 -23.21
CA ARG A 585 48.06 13.99 -24.29
C ARG A 585 48.63 13.89 -25.73
N GLY A 586 47.73 13.81 -26.72
CA GLY A 586 47.97 14.30 -28.09
C GLY A 586 47.07 13.70 -29.19
N ARG A 587 46.20 14.52 -29.80
CA ARG A 587 45.52 14.31 -31.11
C ARG A 587 46.42 14.92 -32.21
N PRO A 588 46.39 14.52 -33.52
CA PRO A 588 45.23 14.80 -34.39
C PRO A 588 44.93 13.86 -35.60
N LYS A 589 43.67 13.99 -36.08
CA LYS A 589 43.10 13.92 -37.46
C LYS A 589 43.35 12.72 -38.40
N GLY A 590 42.25 12.00 -38.68
CA GLY A 590 41.60 11.93 -40.01
C GLY A 590 42.00 10.81 -40.99
N LEU A 591 41.09 9.87 -41.26
CA LEU A 591 40.62 9.52 -42.62
C LEU A 591 39.45 8.50 -42.58
N ASN A 592 38.51 8.64 -43.51
CA ASN A 592 37.35 7.77 -43.73
C ASN A 592 37.74 6.44 -44.40
N LEU A 593 36.99 5.36 -44.12
CA LEU A 593 36.51 4.42 -45.16
C LEU A 593 35.50 3.40 -44.58
N THR A 594 34.33 3.38 -45.23
CA THR A 594 33.26 2.37 -45.21
C THR A 594 33.73 1.04 -45.79
N VAL A 595 33.19 -0.10 -45.31
CA VAL A 595 32.50 -1.18 -46.08
C VAL A 595 32.30 -2.42 -45.20
N ALA A 596 31.14 -3.05 -45.42
CA ALA A 596 30.56 -4.23 -44.80
C ALA A 596 31.38 -5.54 -44.89
N GLY A 597 31.08 -6.49 -43.98
CA GLY A 597 31.56 -7.87 -44.09
C GLY A 597 31.02 -8.82 -43.00
N LYS A 598 30.03 -9.64 -43.36
CA LYS A 598 29.54 -10.82 -42.62
C LYS A 598 30.65 -11.87 -42.41
N ARG A 599 30.75 -12.48 -41.21
CA ARG A 599 30.57 -13.96 -40.96
C ARG A 599 31.06 -14.44 -39.57
N LYS A 600 30.13 -15.14 -38.89
CA LYS A 600 30.21 -16.31 -37.99
C LYS A 600 31.57 -16.83 -37.47
N ARG A 601 31.64 -17.01 -36.15
CA ARG A 601 31.89 -18.25 -35.33
C ARG A 601 32.37 -17.74 -33.96
N GLY A 602 31.69 -17.99 -32.83
CA GLY A 602 31.46 -19.30 -32.24
C GLY A 602 32.57 -19.57 -31.22
N ASN A 603 32.37 -19.15 -29.96
CA ASN A 603 33.04 -19.81 -28.84
C ASN A 603 32.24 -19.65 -27.54
N THR A 604 31.76 -20.78 -27.07
CA THR A 604 31.17 -21.04 -25.76
C THR A 604 32.25 -20.98 -24.68
N GLN A 605 32.01 -20.22 -23.61
CA GLN A 605 32.70 -20.45 -22.33
C GLN A 605 31.68 -20.62 -21.21
N ALA A 606 31.82 -21.77 -20.54
CA ALA A 606 30.97 -22.28 -19.49
C ALA A 606 31.09 -21.45 -18.20
N GLY A 607 29.97 -21.42 -17.47
CA GLY A 607 29.75 -20.58 -16.31
C GLY A 607 30.56 -20.99 -15.08
N LYS A 608 31.02 -19.97 -14.36
CA LYS A 608 31.22 -20.03 -12.92
C LYS A 608 29.92 -19.57 -12.26
N SER A 609 29.20 -20.50 -11.65
CA SER A 609 28.03 -20.21 -10.81
C SER A 609 28.49 -19.54 -9.52
N SER A 610 28.15 -18.26 -9.33
CA SER A 610 28.30 -17.55 -8.06
C SER A 610 27.18 -17.97 -7.08
N PRO A 611 27.34 -17.80 -5.76
CA PRO A 611 26.33 -18.13 -4.74
C PRO A 611 25.01 -17.33 -4.83
N GLU A 612 24.90 -16.40 -5.78
CA GLU A 612 23.77 -15.48 -5.94
C GLU A 612 22.53 -16.14 -6.59
N ALA A 613 22.70 -17.24 -7.32
CA ALA A 613 21.61 -17.92 -8.01
C ALA A 613 20.65 -18.66 -7.05
N PHE A 614 21.12 -19.09 -5.88
CA PHE A 614 20.34 -19.91 -4.95
C PHE A 614 19.30 -19.10 -4.16
N LEU A 615 19.61 -17.84 -3.83
CA LEU A 615 18.67 -16.93 -3.15
C LEU A 615 17.56 -16.42 -4.08
N CYS A 616 17.80 -16.37 -5.39
CA CYS A 616 16.79 -16.00 -6.39
C CYS A 616 15.72 -17.09 -6.60
N MET A 617 16.06 -18.38 -6.44
CA MET A 617 15.11 -19.49 -6.61
C MET A 617 14.12 -19.65 -5.46
N VAL A 618 14.48 -19.21 -4.25
CA VAL A 618 13.65 -19.42 -3.04
C VAL A 618 12.63 -18.30 -2.82
N ALA A 619 12.83 -17.13 -3.44
CA ALA A 619 11.98 -15.95 -3.23
C ALA A 619 10.89 -15.74 -4.32
N ASP A 620 10.89 -16.53 -5.39
CA ASP A 620 10.11 -16.22 -6.59
C ASP A 620 9.35 -17.43 -7.17
N LYS A 621 8.03 -17.53 -6.89
CA LYS A 621 7.13 -18.49 -7.55
C LYS A 621 7.07 -18.26 -9.08
N GLU A 622 7.40 -17.06 -9.53
CA GLU A 622 7.33 -16.62 -10.93
C GLU A 622 8.56 -17.09 -11.72
N LEU A 623 9.76 -17.05 -11.14
CA LEU A 623 10.98 -17.53 -11.77
C LEU A 623 11.01 -19.06 -11.92
N VAL A 624 10.48 -19.80 -10.93
CA VAL A 624 10.36 -21.28 -11.02
C VAL A 624 9.39 -21.67 -12.14
N SER A 625 8.26 -20.95 -12.27
CA SER A 625 7.28 -21.18 -13.34
C SER A 625 7.82 -20.83 -14.74
N GLN A 626 8.51 -19.69 -14.88
CA GLN A 626 9.08 -19.25 -16.17
C GLN A 626 10.31 -20.06 -16.60
N THR A 627 11.12 -20.54 -15.65
CA THR A 627 12.27 -21.43 -15.95
C THR A 627 11.80 -22.82 -16.37
N LEU A 628 10.69 -23.31 -15.81
CA LEU A 628 10.04 -24.55 -16.25
C LEU A 628 9.36 -24.39 -17.62
N MET A 629 8.72 -23.25 -17.89
CA MET A 629 8.14 -22.94 -19.20
C MET A 629 9.20 -22.82 -20.31
N ARG A 630 10.32 -22.12 -20.07
CA ARG A 630 11.42 -21.97 -21.05
C ARG A 630 12.17 -23.28 -21.33
N LYS A 631 12.26 -24.20 -20.36
CA LYS A 631 12.82 -25.53 -20.59
C LYS A 631 11.87 -26.44 -21.38
N ASN A 632 10.56 -26.26 -21.26
CA ASN A 632 9.57 -27.03 -22.02
C ASN A 632 9.44 -26.62 -23.49
N THR A 633 9.79 -25.39 -23.87
CA THR A 633 9.84 -24.98 -25.29
C THR A 633 11.08 -25.53 -26.01
N CYS A 634 12.20 -25.71 -25.31
CA CYS A 634 13.45 -26.20 -25.90
C CYS A 634 13.50 -27.74 -26.09
N VAL A 635 12.57 -28.48 -25.48
CA VAL A 635 12.44 -29.94 -25.63
C VAL A 635 11.48 -30.31 -26.78
N TYR A 636 10.57 -29.42 -27.16
CA TYR A 636 9.62 -29.68 -28.26
C TYR A 636 10.22 -29.47 -29.68
N GLU A 637 11.27 -28.65 -29.83
CA GLU A 637 11.94 -28.45 -31.13
C GLU A 637 12.94 -29.56 -31.52
N ARG A 638 13.27 -30.50 -30.61
CA ARG A 638 14.18 -31.64 -30.89
C ARG A 638 13.50 -32.97 -31.19
N MET A 639 12.17 -33.07 -31.07
CA MET A 639 11.43 -34.32 -31.40
C MET A 639 10.73 -34.29 -32.77
N CYS A 640 10.83 -33.21 -33.55
CA CYS A 640 10.27 -33.12 -34.91
C CYS A 640 11.31 -33.26 -36.04
N GLN A 641 12.49 -33.86 -35.78
CA GLN A 641 13.51 -34.16 -36.82
C GLN A 641 13.88 -35.64 -36.94
N THR A 642 13.04 -36.55 -36.44
CA THR A 642 13.17 -37.99 -36.70
C THR A 642 11.81 -38.63 -36.92
N LYS A 643 11.25 -38.36 -38.11
CA LYS A 643 10.55 -39.33 -38.96
C LYS A 643 10.79 -38.94 -40.42
#